data_AF-A0A957ERR6-F1
#
_entry.id   AF-A0A957ERR6-F1
#
_cell.length_a   1.000
_cell.length_b   1.000
_cell.length_c   1.000
_cell.angle_alpha   90.00
_cell.angle_beta   90.00
_cell.angle_gamma   90.00
#
_symmetry.space_group_name_H-M   'P 1'
#
loop_
_entity.id
_entity.type
_entity.pdbx_description
1 polymer ?
#
loop_
_entity_poly.entity_id
_entity_poly.type
_entity_poly.pdbx_seq_one_letter_code
_entity_poly.pdbx_strand_id
1 'polypeptide(L)'
;EIRYRIPLPTYPFDHQRYWIEPGNQFFTAEPPKQPLVKLPDLSDWFYKPVWKKENINAVDAGDEKQTWLVFKDNLGLADALIPKLKGGGHRVISVSVGDQFQRSNDDAYTINPRARIDYDTLTADLVSQHKLPTRIAHFWLVNEAEKGEARMRSYYRNQDLGFYSLFFLAQTLGEEDLPAPLHTMVFVNGVQCVNGEAVPYPEKATVFGPIKVIPQEMPGMTCAAVDLALPPLHRGTLTTTDAALLAQQLLAELQAGHNTRQPVAYRQGVRYVQGYEPARHGPVEGIPQRLKPGGVYFITGGLGGIGLVMAEHLAETVQARLALVNRSALPPRAEWASWLETHGEFDRTSRRIRKVQALEAAGADVLVLAADVTNREQMTQAVAQTRKHFGTIHGVIHAAGVLDDGLIQLKSPQDADKVLSPKVRGALLLDELLASDNLDFFVLFSSTSTALGAAGQIDYVGANAFLNAFAESKMAASAAGPLTVAVNWGVWQEVGMAMEAAVQLGLVERPSIGENVPHPLLDQCIIDDEDEIIYATEYSVEKHWLLDQHRIKGGSALIPGTGYLEIAKAAVTKGVPNGAVAIQELFFIAPLEVADDEKKEVRVTLAKDGHEYALTVTTKEGGAPPVWREHARARVAKVNPAAPTAQNIQNILARCTAREESYQAMQQETQQEKLYLDFGPRWKVLRQVHFGENEALALLILPEQYTADLAQYTIHPAMMDLATSFAMPLIPGYEGGDDFYVPLSYKRVQIYAALPQRIYSHVRFHAHGSPEVPTFDVTIMGEDGRVLVEITEFTLKRVSHQAMVMQSSRRGAGVQKGGGETAVSQSEPTLLQLALTEGILPAEGAEALSRILANGTPPQIIVSSLDLQALIDEIQHDGDEKDAFAVKVSRPELESSYEGPRNDVERMLSKFWEDLLGIDEIGIHDDFFELGGHSLIAVRLFNKVKKQYGVDLSLATLFEAPTIAQFAELLGEYGVELKDSEGTAVAPTDTPPAERTRRRGEWSALVPVQPKGHKPPFFCVHGGFGNVLIFYDLARYLGQDQPFYGLQAQGVDGRQRALRTIANMAQVYVQELRAFQPQGPYYIGGFSMGGAVAFEMAQILQRDGQDVGLVVLFDTYNPWRIAAPAQPTELKDKMGQHRDQLASMGLGARLQYLSKWSVDKFKRTRKKLRDASLNTVCHLYIKSGRVVPQRFRDPYMWQATLQAAFFATSRNTQAVL
;
A
#
# COMPACT_ATOMS: atom_id res chain seq x y z
N GLU A 1 66.66 9.64 6.42
CA GLU A 1 65.46 8.94 6.95
C GLU A 1 65.87 8.05 8.11
N ILE A 2 65.39 8.37 9.31
CA ILE A 2 65.64 7.59 10.51
C ILE A 2 64.71 6.38 10.47
N ARG A 3 65.28 5.18 10.30
CA ARG A 3 64.55 3.90 10.40
C ARG A 3 64.49 3.48 11.87
N TYR A 4 63.30 3.47 12.46
CA TYR A 4 63.10 2.86 13.78
C TYR A 4 63.02 1.33 13.62
N ARG A 5 64.07 0.63 14.06
CA ARG A 5 64.08 -0.83 14.24
C ARG A 5 63.72 -1.14 15.69
N ILE A 6 62.68 -1.94 15.91
CA ILE A 6 62.38 -2.55 17.22
C ILE A 6 62.97 -3.97 17.21
N PRO A 7 63.82 -4.36 18.18
CA PRO A 7 64.36 -5.70 18.28
C PRO A 7 63.40 -6.64 19.02
N LEU A 8 63.17 -7.84 18.48
CA LEU A 8 62.53 -8.93 19.22
C LEU A 8 63.59 -9.80 19.92
N PRO A 9 63.33 -10.33 21.13
CA PRO A 9 64.28 -11.17 21.88
C PRO A 9 64.59 -12.50 21.18
N THR A 10 65.83 -12.94 21.32
CA THR A 10 66.38 -14.21 20.83
C THR A 10 65.88 -15.40 21.66
N TYR A 11 65.06 -16.28 21.06
CA TYR A 11 64.89 -17.64 21.55
C TYR A 11 65.57 -18.65 20.61
N PRO A 12 66.21 -19.70 21.16
CA PRO A 12 67.04 -20.63 20.40
C PRO A 12 66.16 -21.63 19.63
N PHE A 13 66.49 -21.85 18.37
CA PHE A 13 65.83 -22.84 17.52
C PHE A 13 65.98 -24.25 18.10
N ASP A 14 64.86 -24.84 18.53
CA ASP A 14 64.75 -26.30 18.64
C ASP A 14 64.36 -26.87 17.28
N HIS A 15 65.10 -27.87 16.80
CA HIS A 15 64.96 -28.45 15.46
C HIS A 15 63.83 -29.49 15.38
N GLN A 16 62.67 -29.18 15.96
CA GLN A 16 61.46 -29.98 15.79
C GLN A 16 60.49 -29.28 14.85
N ARG A 17 60.21 -29.94 13.73
CA ARG A 17 59.13 -29.55 12.82
C ARG A 17 57.79 -29.88 13.46
N TYR A 18 57.09 -28.86 13.95
CA TYR A 18 55.67 -28.93 14.28
C TYR A 18 54.89 -28.47 13.05
N TRP A 19 54.29 -29.40 12.31
CA TRP A 19 53.24 -29.05 11.36
C TRP A 19 51.95 -28.90 12.18
N ILE A 20 51.40 -27.69 12.22
CA ILE A 20 49.98 -27.52 12.49
C ILE A 20 49.31 -27.96 11.18
N GLU A 21 48.65 -29.12 11.20
CA GLU A 21 47.58 -29.36 10.23
C GLU A 21 46.65 -28.14 10.32
N PRO A 22 46.29 -27.48 9.20
CA PRO A 22 45.33 -26.40 9.27
C PRO A 22 44.06 -26.95 9.92
N GLY A 23 43.82 -26.56 11.18
CA GLY A 23 42.52 -26.69 11.79
C GLY A 23 41.55 -25.96 10.88
N ASN A 24 40.50 -26.65 10.46
CA ASN A 24 39.45 -26.17 9.56
C ASN A 24 38.54 -25.14 10.25
N GLN A 25 39.14 -24.10 10.83
CA GLN A 25 38.49 -22.87 11.27
C GLN A 25 39.27 -21.70 10.69
N PHE A 26 39.28 -21.62 9.36
CA PHE A 26 39.42 -20.33 8.74
C PHE A 26 38.15 -19.55 9.08
N PHE A 27 38.24 -18.62 10.02
CA PHE A 27 37.56 -17.34 9.82
C PHE A 27 38.21 -16.73 8.58
N THR A 28 37.73 -17.13 7.40
CA THR A 28 37.88 -16.30 6.21
C THR A 28 37.14 -15.02 6.55
N ALA A 29 37.87 -13.99 6.98
CA ALA A 29 37.38 -12.65 6.79
C ALA A 29 36.98 -12.57 5.32
N GLU A 30 35.68 -12.40 5.09
CA GLU A 30 35.17 -12.24 3.74
C GLU A 30 36.00 -11.16 3.04
N PRO A 31 36.40 -11.37 1.77
CA PRO A 31 36.96 -10.26 1.00
C PRO A 31 35.98 -9.09 1.11
N PRO A 32 36.45 -7.84 1.30
CA PRO A 32 35.56 -6.70 1.42
C PRO A 32 34.60 -6.72 0.23
N LYS A 33 33.28 -6.81 0.52
CA LYS A 33 32.22 -6.84 -0.50
C LYS A 33 32.49 -5.66 -1.43
N GLN A 34 32.67 -5.95 -2.73
CA GLN A 34 32.71 -4.87 -3.71
C GLN A 34 31.32 -4.25 -3.74
N PRO A 35 31.20 -2.92 -3.70
CA PRO A 35 29.90 -2.28 -3.78
C PRO A 35 29.26 -2.66 -5.12
N LEU A 36 27.99 -3.10 -5.07
CA LEU A 36 27.19 -3.28 -6.28
C LEU A 36 27.09 -1.92 -7.00
N VAL A 37 27.58 -1.88 -8.23
CA VAL A 37 27.60 -0.67 -9.07
C VAL A 37 27.10 -0.99 -10.47
N LYS A 38 26.55 0.01 -11.15
CA LYS A 38 26.07 -0.12 -12.53
C LYS A 38 27.20 -0.56 -13.45
N LEU A 39 26.92 -1.62 -14.22
CA LEU A 39 27.81 -2.12 -15.26
C LEU A 39 27.95 -1.05 -16.36
N PRO A 40 29.17 -0.63 -16.73
CA PRO A 40 29.37 0.52 -17.62
C PRO A 40 29.06 0.23 -19.09
N ASP A 41 29.19 -1.01 -19.55
CA ASP A 41 28.87 -1.42 -20.93
C ASP A 41 27.56 -2.19 -20.97
N LEU A 42 26.56 -1.63 -21.66
CA LEU A 42 25.25 -2.26 -21.89
C LEU A 42 25.38 -3.66 -22.51
N SER A 43 26.45 -3.92 -23.27
CA SER A 43 26.70 -5.21 -23.89
C SER A 43 26.83 -6.35 -22.89
N ASP A 44 27.18 -6.04 -21.64
CA ASP A 44 27.42 -7.00 -20.57
C ASP A 44 26.20 -7.16 -19.63
N TRP A 45 25.09 -6.47 -19.90
CA TRP A 45 23.87 -6.49 -19.05
C TRP A 45 22.99 -7.72 -19.23
N PHE A 46 23.30 -8.56 -20.22
CA PHE A 46 22.44 -9.65 -20.67
C PHE A 46 22.87 -10.96 -20.04
N TYR A 47 21.91 -11.74 -19.53
CA TYR A 47 22.14 -13.06 -18.95
C TYR A 47 21.11 -14.06 -19.47
N LYS A 48 21.47 -15.35 -19.45
CA LYS A 48 20.55 -16.46 -19.79
C LYS A 48 20.60 -17.53 -18.70
N PRO A 49 19.48 -18.24 -18.45
CA PRO A 49 19.51 -19.43 -17.61
C PRO A 49 20.37 -20.52 -18.27
N VAL A 50 21.11 -21.24 -17.46
CA VAL A 50 21.90 -22.41 -17.87
C VAL A 50 21.70 -23.55 -16.90
N TRP A 51 21.88 -24.77 -17.41
CA TRP A 51 21.70 -25.99 -16.64
C TRP A 51 23.02 -26.73 -16.52
N LYS A 52 23.57 -26.77 -15.30
CA LYS A 52 24.85 -27.44 -15.04
C LYS A 52 24.59 -28.82 -14.48
N LYS A 53 25.31 -29.83 -15.00
CA LYS A 53 25.27 -31.19 -14.47
C LYS A 53 25.92 -31.19 -13.09
N GLU A 54 25.21 -31.68 -12.10
CA GLU A 54 25.71 -31.73 -10.74
C GLU A 54 25.14 -32.95 -10.01
N ASN A 55 26.01 -33.72 -9.38
CA ASN A 55 25.58 -34.83 -8.54
C ASN A 55 25.17 -34.31 -7.16
N ILE A 56 24.24 -35.00 -6.50
CA ILE A 56 24.05 -34.80 -5.06
C ILE A 56 25.34 -35.25 -4.36
N ASN A 57 26.02 -34.32 -3.70
CA ASN A 57 27.08 -34.66 -2.76
C ASN A 57 26.45 -35.53 -1.68
N ALA A 58 27.08 -36.66 -1.36
CA ALA A 58 26.60 -37.55 -0.32
C ALA A 58 26.54 -36.78 1.01
N VAL A 59 25.35 -36.32 1.37
CA VAL A 59 25.09 -35.72 2.67
C VAL A 59 25.00 -36.88 3.64
N ASP A 60 25.66 -36.77 4.80
CA ASP A 60 25.32 -37.60 5.96
C ASP A 60 23.81 -37.43 6.16
N ALA A 61 23.04 -38.44 5.79
CA ALA A 61 21.61 -38.49 6.07
C ALA A 61 21.51 -38.37 7.58
N GLY A 62 21.14 -37.19 8.08
CA GLY A 62 21.03 -36.96 9.52
C GLY A 62 20.21 -38.10 10.10
N ASP A 63 20.74 -38.79 11.11
CA ASP A 63 20.11 -39.96 11.74
C ASP A 63 18.71 -39.65 12.35
N GLU A 64 18.31 -38.38 12.34
CA GLU A 64 17.05 -37.87 12.87
C GLU A 64 15.82 -38.26 12.02
N LYS A 65 14.86 -38.88 12.71
CA LYS A 65 13.57 -39.29 12.12
C LYS A 65 12.67 -38.07 11.88
N GLN A 66 12.52 -37.72 10.60
CA GLN A 66 11.63 -36.66 10.14
C GLN A 66 10.13 -37.04 10.10
N THR A 67 9.26 -36.02 10.17
CA THR A 67 7.82 -36.14 9.90
C THR A 67 7.50 -35.52 8.54
N TRP A 68 7.07 -36.36 7.60
CA TRP A 68 6.76 -35.98 6.22
C TRP A 68 5.27 -35.75 6.01
N LEU A 69 4.92 -34.63 5.38
CA LEU A 69 3.62 -34.39 4.76
C LEU A 69 3.75 -34.53 3.24
N VAL A 70 3.09 -35.53 2.66
CA VAL A 70 3.23 -35.88 1.24
C VAL A 70 1.92 -35.65 0.50
N PHE A 71 1.89 -34.64 -0.37
CA PHE A 71 0.77 -34.38 -1.29
C PHE A 71 0.94 -35.26 -2.53
N LYS A 72 0.08 -36.27 -2.68
CA LYS A 72 0.25 -37.35 -3.65
C LYS A 72 -0.21 -36.99 -5.06
N ASP A 73 0.60 -37.29 -6.07
CA ASP A 73 0.20 -37.25 -7.47
C ASP A 73 -0.86 -38.31 -7.83
N ASN A 74 -1.45 -38.16 -9.01
CA ASN A 74 -2.40 -39.12 -9.57
C ASN A 74 -1.76 -40.17 -10.50
N LEU A 75 -0.44 -40.15 -10.68
CA LEU A 75 0.30 -41.05 -11.58
C LEU A 75 0.96 -42.24 -10.86
N GLY A 76 1.02 -42.21 -9.53
CA GLY A 76 1.55 -43.27 -8.66
C GLY A 76 3.01 -43.08 -8.23
N LEU A 77 3.63 -41.92 -8.48
CA LEU A 77 5.03 -41.68 -8.12
C LEU A 77 5.23 -41.57 -6.60
N ALA A 78 4.40 -40.76 -5.92
CA ALA A 78 4.41 -40.60 -4.48
C ALA A 78 4.14 -41.94 -3.76
N ASP A 79 3.26 -42.78 -4.32
CA ASP A 79 2.97 -44.11 -3.78
C ASP A 79 4.17 -45.07 -3.84
N ALA A 80 5.07 -44.90 -4.82
CA ALA A 80 6.33 -45.65 -4.88
C ALA A 80 7.39 -45.12 -3.88
N LEU A 81 7.31 -43.84 -3.49
CA LEU A 81 8.24 -43.18 -2.56
C LEU A 81 7.88 -43.39 -1.08
N ILE A 82 6.58 -43.35 -0.74
CA ILE A 82 6.11 -43.44 0.66
C ILE A 82 6.67 -44.68 1.39
N PRO A 83 6.67 -45.91 0.81
CA PRO A 83 7.25 -47.07 1.47
C PRO A 83 8.76 -46.95 1.74
N LYS A 84 9.51 -46.27 0.85
CA LYS A 84 10.95 -46.05 1.02
C LYS A 84 11.23 -45.09 2.18
N LEU A 85 10.46 -44.00 2.29
CA LEU A 85 10.54 -43.07 3.42
C LEU A 85 10.19 -43.75 4.75
N LYS A 86 9.10 -44.53 4.78
CA LYS A 86 8.72 -45.32 5.97
C LYS A 86 9.80 -46.36 6.33
N GLY A 87 10.41 -47.01 5.34
CA GLY A 87 11.52 -47.94 5.53
C GLY A 87 12.77 -47.29 6.13
N GLY A 88 13.00 -45.99 5.88
CA GLY A 88 14.02 -45.18 6.54
C GLY A 88 13.70 -44.82 8.00
N GLY A 89 12.53 -45.21 8.52
CA GLY A 89 12.07 -44.91 9.88
C GLY A 89 11.38 -43.56 10.03
N HIS A 90 11.02 -42.89 8.92
CA HIS A 90 10.29 -41.62 8.95
C HIS A 90 8.80 -41.83 9.21
N ARG A 91 8.16 -40.83 9.84
CA ARG A 91 6.69 -40.73 9.87
C ARG A 91 6.22 -40.09 8.57
N VAL A 92 5.21 -40.66 7.91
CA VAL A 92 4.72 -40.17 6.63
C VAL A 92 3.21 -40.05 6.66
N ILE A 93 2.74 -38.81 6.51
CA ILE A 93 1.35 -38.40 6.42
C ILE A 93 1.06 -38.09 4.97
N SER A 94 0.00 -38.68 4.42
CA SER A 94 -0.36 -38.53 3.00
C SER A 94 -1.60 -37.66 2.82
N VAL A 95 -1.58 -36.82 1.79
CA VAL A 95 -2.67 -35.92 1.43
C VAL A 95 -3.04 -36.16 -0.04
N SER A 96 -4.30 -36.42 -0.31
CA SER A 96 -4.85 -36.59 -1.66
C SER A 96 -5.85 -35.50 -2.01
N VAL A 97 -6.03 -35.24 -3.31
CA VAL A 97 -7.03 -34.30 -3.81
C VAL A 97 -8.44 -34.88 -3.63
N GLY A 98 -9.37 -34.07 -3.12
CA GLY A 98 -10.80 -34.38 -3.13
C GLY A 98 -11.66 -33.12 -3.06
N ASP A 99 -12.95 -33.28 -2.82
CA ASP A 99 -13.91 -32.16 -2.85
C ASP A 99 -14.02 -31.41 -1.51
N GLN A 100 -13.59 -32.03 -0.41
CA GLN A 100 -13.67 -31.51 0.95
C GLN A 100 -12.66 -32.21 1.87
N PHE A 101 -12.42 -31.64 3.05
CA PHE A 101 -11.62 -32.27 4.10
C PHE A 101 -12.22 -33.61 4.54
N GLN A 102 -11.39 -34.65 4.49
CA GLN A 102 -11.70 -35.97 5.04
C GLN A 102 -10.43 -36.62 5.61
N ARG A 103 -10.50 -37.03 6.87
CA ARG A 103 -9.49 -37.89 7.49
C ARG A 103 -9.87 -39.35 7.26
N SER A 104 -9.09 -40.05 6.43
CA SER A 104 -9.32 -41.47 6.13
C SER A 104 -8.76 -42.37 7.24
N ASN A 105 -7.61 -42.00 7.79
CA ASN A 105 -7.01 -42.59 8.99
C ASN A 105 -6.03 -41.58 9.60
N ASP A 106 -5.26 -41.99 10.63
CA ASP A 106 -4.35 -41.11 11.37
C ASP A 106 -3.25 -40.44 10.53
N ASP A 107 -2.88 -41.04 9.40
CA ASP A 107 -1.79 -40.60 8.52
C ASP A 107 -2.25 -40.41 7.06
N ALA A 108 -3.56 -40.31 6.81
CA ALA A 108 -4.12 -40.15 5.47
C ALA A 108 -5.31 -39.19 5.43
N TYR A 109 -5.14 -38.14 4.64
CA TYR A 109 -6.07 -37.03 4.49
C TYR A 109 -6.47 -36.84 3.04
N THR A 110 -7.65 -36.29 2.82
CA THR A 110 -8.12 -35.80 1.53
C THR A 110 -8.59 -34.37 1.74
N ILE A 111 -8.16 -33.45 0.87
CA ILE A 111 -8.51 -32.03 0.97
C ILE A 111 -8.84 -31.45 -0.39
N ASN A 112 -9.61 -30.37 -0.40
CA ASN A 112 -9.89 -29.57 -1.57
C ASN A 112 -8.78 -28.53 -1.81
N PRO A 113 -8.04 -28.61 -2.92
CA PRO A 113 -6.96 -27.66 -3.23
C PRO A 113 -7.43 -26.21 -3.35
N ARG A 114 -8.72 -25.99 -3.61
CA ARG A 114 -9.32 -24.67 -3.82
C ARG A 114 -9.79 -24.01 -2.52
N ALA A 115 -9.78 -24.75 -1.42
CA ALA A 115 -10.48 -24.35 -0.21
C ALA A 115 -9.48 -24.18 0.93
N ARG A 116 -9.09 -22.93 1.22
CA ARG A 116 -8.23 -22.61 2.38
C ARG A 116 -8.72 -23.31 3.65
N ILE A 117 -10.05 -23.38 3.85
CA ILE A 117 -10.70 -24.11 4.95
C ILE A 117 -10.15 -25.51 5.22
N ASP A 118 -9.86 -26.27 4.19
CA ASP A 118 -9.36 -27.63 4.35
C ASP A 118 -7.88 -27.65 4.78
N TYR A 119 -7.09 -26.65 4.39
CA TYR A 119 -5.69 -26.50 4.82
C TYR A 119 -5.61 -26.18 6.31
N ASP A 120 -6.34 -25.19 6.83
CA ASP A 120 -6.21 -24.90 8.27
C ASP A 120 -6.93 -25.97 9.12
N THR A 121 -7.90 -26.71 8.56
CA THR A 121 -8.43 -27.92 9.24
C THR A 121 -7.38 -29.03 9.31
N LEU A 122 -6.64 -29.26 8.21
CA LEU A 122 -5.51 -30.18 8.19
C LEU A 122 -4.45 -29.77 9.20
N THR A 123 -3.99 -28.51 9.15
CA THR A 123 -2.96 -27.99 10.05
C THR A 123 -3.39 -28.09 11.51
N ALA A 124 -4.62 -27.68 11.85
CA ALA A 124 -5.14 -27.81 13.22
C ALA A 124 -5.20 -29.27 13.70
N ASP A 125 -5.61 -30.22 12.84
CA ASP A 125 -5.62 -31.65 13.20
C ASP A 125 -4.20 -32.19 13.39
N LEU A 126 -3.23 -31.74 12.60
CA LEU A 126 -1.81 -32.09 12.76
C LEU A 126 -1.21 -31.51 14.05
N VAL A 127 -1.52 -30.25 14.38
CA VAL A 127 -1.11 -29.61 15.64
C VAL A 127 -1.65 -30.39 16.84
N SER A 128 -2.95 -30.71 16.83
CA SER A 128 -3.61 -31.44 17.93
C SER A 128 -3.01 -32.82 18.19
N GLN A 129 -2.40 -33.44 17.18
CA GLN A 129 -1.77 -34.75 17.26
C GLN A 129 -0.25 -34.68 17.47
N HIS A 130 0.33 -33.48 17.61
CA HIS A 130 1.78 -33.27 17.61
C HIS A 130 2.46 -33.91 16.40
N LYS A 131 1.86 -33.70 15.22
CA LYS A 131 2.24 -34.26 13.92
C LYS A 131 2.61 -33.18 12.89
N LEU A 132 2.93 -31.98 13.33
CA LEU A 132 3.42 -30.93 12.43
C LEU A 132 4.63 -31.44 11.62
N PRO A 133 4.67 -31.19 10.30
CA PRO A 133 5.72 -31.70 9.46
C PRO A 133 7.05 -30.97 9.71
N THR A 134 8.15 -31.68 9.55
CA THR A 134 9.49 -31.10 9.37
C THR A 134 9.90 -31.11 7.90
N ARG A 135 9.22 -31.92 7.08
CA ARG A 135 9.44 -32.06 5.65
C ARG A 135 8.12 -32.14 4.90
N ILE A 136 8.04 -31.47 3.75
CA ILE A 136 6.88 -31.52 2.85
C ILE A 136 7.37 -31.98 1.47
N ALA A 137 6.70 -32.96 0.89
CA ALA A 137 6.91 -33.38 -0.50
C ALA A 137 5.61 -33.18 -1.28
N HIS A 138 5.62 -32.27 -2.25
CA HIS A 138 4.42 -31.84 -2.95
C HIS A 138 4.42 -32.30 -4.41
N PHE A 139 3.63 -33.33 -4.74
CA PHE A 139 3.61 -33.97 -6.07
C PHE A 139 2.39 -33.63 -6.92
N TRP A 140 1.46 -32.76 -6.50
CA TRP A 140 0.22 -32.56 -7.26
C TRP A 140 0.43 -31.97 -8.67
N LEU A 141 1.58 -31.33 -8.92
CA LEU A 141 1.97 -30.85 -10.24
C LEU A 141 2.67 -31.91 -11.11
N VAL A 142 2.94 -33.11 -10.56
CA VAL A 142 3.33 -34.29 -11.34
C VAL A 142 2.08 -34.90 -11.96
N ASN A 143 1.68 -34.37 -13.10
CA ASN A 143 0.44 -34.72 -13.78
C ASN A 143 0.54 -34.49 -15.30
N GLU A 144 -0.41 -35.00 -16.06
CA GLU A 144 -0.58 -34.69 -17.48
C GLU A 144 -1.95 -34.05 -17.77
N ALA A 145 -2.03 -33.26 -18.84
CA ALA A 145 -3.31 -32.76 -19.35
C ALA A 145 -4.16 -33.93 -19.86
N GLU A 146 -5.48 -33.87 -19.64
CA GLU A 146 -6.37 -34.88 -20.20
C GLU A 146 -6.41 -34.74 -21.73
N LYS A 147 -6.55 -35.85 -22.46
CA LYS A 147 -6.64 -35.81 -23.93
C LYS A 147 -7.85 -34.97 -24.36
N GLY A 148 -7.59 -33.90 -25.12
CA GLY A 148 -8.64 -32.98 -25.60
C GLY A 148 -9.09 -31.95 -24.58
N GLU A 149 -8.39 -31.83 -23.44
CA GLU A 149 -8.65 -30.79 -22.45
C GLU A 149 -8.38 -29.39 -23.02
N ALA A 150 -9.29 -28.46 -22.75
CA ALA A 150 -9.08 -27.07 -23.13
C ALA A 150 -7.93 -26.47 -22.32
N ARG A 151 -7.01 -25.74 -22.98
CA ARG A 151 -5.83 -25.10 -22.36
C ARG A 151 -6.17 -24.32 -21.08
N MET A 152 -7.26 -23.56 -21.10
CA MET A 152 -7.74 -22.79 -19.93
C MET A 152 -8.19 -23.66 -18.76
N ARG A 153 -8.71 -24.87 -19.01
CA ARG A 153 -9.07 -25.80 -17.94
C ARG A 153 -7.82 -26.38 -17.27
N SER A 154 -6.83 -26.79 -18.07
CA SER A 154 -5.51 -27.21 -17.58
C SER A 154 -4.86 -26.12 -16.72
N TYR A 155 -4.92 -24.86 -17.19
CA TYR A 155 -4.44 -23.70 -16.44
C TYR A 155 -5.05 -23.62 -15.03
N TYR A 156 -6.38 -23.49 -14.90
CA TYR A 156 -7.01 -23.34 -13.58
C TYR A 156 -6.75 -24.53 -12.67
N ARG A 157 -6.78 -25.76 -13.22
CA ARG A 157 -6.45 -26.96 -12.46
C ARG A 157 -5.04 -26.91 -11.90
N ASN A 158 -4.05 -26.54 -12.71
CA ASN A 158 -2.65 -26.47 -12.28
C ASN A 158 -2.39 -25.29 -11.32
N GLN A 159 -3.14 -24.19 -11.41
CA GLN A 159 -3.08 -23.12 -10.39
C GLN A 159 -3.59 -23.60 -9.03
N ASP A 160 -4.73 -24.29 -9.01
CA ASP A 160 -5.30 -24.84 -7.78
C ASP A 160 -4.34 -25.87 -7.14
N LEU A 161 -3.79 -26.78 -7.96
CA LEU A 161 -2.90 -27.85 -7.51
C LEU A 161 -1.47 -27.39 -7.16
N GLY A 162 -1.04 -26.22 -7.63
CA GLY A 162 0.32 -25.74 -7.48
C GLY A 162 0.39 -24.45 -6.67
N PHE A 163 0.24 -23.33 -7.37
CA PHE A 163 0.36 -21.98 -6.82
C PHE A 163 -0.52 -21.78 -5.58
N TYR A 164 -1.83 -22.00 -5.70
CA TYR A 164 -2.77 -21.76 -4.61
C TYR A 164 -2.63 -22.79 -3.49
N SER A 165 -2.30 -24.05 -3.81
CA SER A 165 -2.02 -25.03 -2.78
C SER A 165 -0.84 -24.63 -1.89
N LEU A 166 0.26 -24.14 -2.45
CA LEU A 166 1.42 -23.70 -1.67
C LEU A 166 1.14 -22.38 -0.96
N PHE A 167 0.40 -21.48 -1.61
CA PHE A 167 -0.08 -20.23 -1.02
C PHE A 167 -0.89 -20.47 0.27
N PHE A 168 -1.90 -21.34 0.23
CA PHE A 168 -2.69 -21.68 1.41
C PHE A 168 -1.87 -22.41 2.44
N LEU A 169 -1.04 -23.38 2.02
CA LEU A 169 -0.17 -24.11 2.94
C LEU A 169 0.75 -23.16 3.72
N ALA A 170 1.38 -22.21 3.04
CA ALA A 170 2.23 -21.19 3.65
C ALA A 170 1.45 -20.30 4.64
N GLN A 171 0.25 -19.85 4.25
CA GLN A 171 -0.62 -19.08 5.16
C GLN A 171 -0.89 -19.86 6.46
N THR A 172 -1.34 -21.11 6.33
CA THR A 172 -1.72 -21.92 7.50
C THR A 172 -0.55 -22.34 8.38
N LEU A 173 0.61 -22.65 7.79
CA LEU A 173 1.78 -23.06 8.57
C LEU A 173 2.51 -21.88 9.19
N GLY A 174 2.46 -20.70 8.57
CA GLY A 174 3.04 -19.48 9.14
C GLY A 174 2.26 -18.90 10.33
N GLU A 175 1.08 -19.45 10.65
CA GLU A 175 0.33 -19.13 11.87
C GLU A 175 0.75 -20.01 13.07
N GLU A 176 1.57 -21.04 12.86
CA GLU A 176 1.92 -22.06 13.87
C GLU A 176 3.40 -21.99 14.30
N ASP A 177 3.69 -22.39 15.54
CA ASP A 177 5.07 -22.56 16.02
C ASP A 177 5.66 -23.87 15.46
N LEU A 178 6.45 -23.77 14.40
CA LEU A 178 7.05 -24.93 13.76
C LEU A 178 8.17 -25.55 14.63
N PRO A 179 8.23 -26.90 14.73
CA PRO A 179 9.16 -27.59 15.64
C PRO A 179 10.63 -27.61 15.18
N ALA A 180 10.90 -27.33 13.90
CA ALA A 180 12.23 -27.28 13.30
C ALA A 180 12.14 -26.52 11.96
N PRO A 181 13.28 -26.13 11.35
CA PRO A 181 13.26 -25.59 10.00
C PRO A 181 12.52 -26.55 9.05
N LEU A 182 11.46 -26.05 8.43
CA LEU A 182 10.58 -26.80 7.55
C LEU A 182 11.11 -26.72 6.13
N HIS A 183 11.36 -27.86 5.49
CA HIS A 183 11.72 -27.90 4.07
C HIS A 183 10.56 -28.40 3.22
N THR A 184 10.19 -27.62 2.20
CA THR A 184 9.17 -28.00 1.20
C THR A 184 9.82 -28.28 -0.14
N MET A 185 9.72 -29.52 -0.61
CA MET A 185 10.17 -29.93 -1.94
C MET A 185 8.97 -30.12 -2.86
N VAL A 186 8.94 -29.36 -3.95
CA VAL A 186 7.85 -29.36 -4.93
C VAL A 186 8.30 -30.10 -6.18
N PHE A 187 7.54 -31.12 -6.57
CA PHE A 187 7.80 -31.91 -7.77
C PHE A 187 6.84 -31.48 -8.88
N VAL A 188 7.41 -31.22 -10.04
CA VAL A 188 6.72 -30.74 -11.24
C VAL A 188 7.24 -31.52 -12.45
N ASN A 189 6.47 -31.56 -13.54
CA ASN A 189 6.93 -32.15 -14.80
C ASN A 189 6.68 -31.22 -15.99
N GLY A 190 7.68 -31.14 -16.86
CA GLY A 190 7.59 -30.49 -18.18
C GLY A 190 7.46 -28.97 -18.11
N VAL A 191 8.12 -28.34 -17.14
CA VAL A 191 8.06 -26.88 -16.95
C VAL A 191 9.34 -26.13 -17.32
N GLN A 192 10.48 -26.82 -17.44
CA GLN A 192 11.77 -26.21 -17.77
C GLN A 192 12.43 -26.86 -18.99
N CYS A 193 13.11 -26.05 -19.81
CA CYS A 193 13.94 -26.51 -20.91
C CYS A 193 15.42 -26.62 -20.50
N VAL A 194 15.96 -27.84 -20.46
CA VAL A 194 17.36 -28.14 -20.09
C VAL A 194 18.25 -28.24 -21.32
N ASN A 195 17.86 -29.05 -22.30
CA ASN A 195 18.62 -29.36 -23.52
C ASN A 195 17.74 -29.25 -24.78
N GLY A 196 16.85 -28.27 -24.83
CA GLY A 196 15.99 -28.01 -26.00
C GLY A 196 14.73 -28.87 -26.09
N GLU A 197 14.40 -29.62 -25.04
CA GLU A 197 13.12 -30.32 -24.97
C GLU A 197 11.92 -29.36 -24.92
N ALA A 198 10.75 -29.88 -25.29
CA ALA A 198 9.53 -29.10 -25.21
C ALA A 198 9.14 -28.81 -23.76
N VAL A 199 8.58 -27.63 -23.54
CA VAL A 199 7.93 -27.20 -22.29
C VAL A 199 6.42 -27.27 -22.48
N PRO A 200 5.78 -28.46 -22.31
CA PRO A 200 4.37 -28.64 -22.61
C PRO A 200 3.41 -27.96 -21.63
N TYR A 201 3.86 -27.65 -20.40
CA TYR A 201 3.00 -27.17 -19.32
C TYR A 201 3.51 -25.84 -18.72
N PRO A 202 3.62 -24.76 -19.51
CA PRO A 202 4.14 -23.48 -19.02
C PRO A 202 3.33 -22.92 -17.85
N GLU A 203 2.02 -23.24 -17.75
CA GLU A 203 1.17 -22.82 -16.63
C GLU A 203 1.68 -23.26 -15.25
N LYS A 204 2.40 -24.39 -15.18
CA LYS A 204 2.93 -24.92 -13.92
C LYS A 204 4.05 -24.04 -13.37
N ALA A 205 4.69 -23.21 -14.20
CA ALA A 205 5.81 -22.34 -13.79
C ALA A 205 5.41 -21.27 -12.77
N THR A 206 4.11 -20.98 -12.65
CA THR A 206 3.57 -20.12 -11.58
C THR A 206 4.01 -20.57 -10.18
N VAL A 207 4.25 -21.88 -9.98
CA VAL A 207 4.72 -22.44 -8.70
C VAL A 207 6.07 -21.88 -8.23
N PHE A 208 6.89 -21.34 -9.14
CA PHE A 208 8.15 -20.70 -8.76
C PHE A 208 7.95 -19.41 -7.93
N GLY A 209 6.75 -18.83 -7.96
CA GLY A 209 6.36 -17.76 -7.04
C GLY A 209 6.47 -18.18 -5.58
N PRO A 210 5.60 -19.09 -5.11
CA PRO A 210 5.68 -19.62 -3.75
C PRO A 210 7.06 -20.20 -3.40
N ILE A 211 7.68 -20.96 -4.31
CA ILE A 211 8.97 -21.61 -4.05
C ILE A 211 10.08 -20.60 -3.74
N LYS A 212 10.07 -19.43 -4.38
CA LYS A 212 11.10 -18.41 -4.17
C LYS A 212 10.77 -17.43 -3.04
N VAL A 213 9.49 -17.14 -2.82
CA VAL A 213 9.07 -16.07 -1.89
C VAL A 213 8.77 -16.58 -0.48
N ILE A 214 8.26 -17.81 -0.31
CA ILE A 214 8.02 -18.38 1.04
C ILE A 214 9.27 -18.31 1.93
N PRO A 215 10.47 -18.72 1.48
CA PRO A 215 11.67 -18.66 2.31
C PRO A 215 12.09 -17.24 2.71
N GLN A 216 11.69 -16.23 1.94
CA GLN A 216 12.03 -14.83 2.21
C GLN A 216 11.12 -14.17 3.24
N GLU A 217 9.86 -14.64 3.32
CA GLU A 217 8.84 -14.10 4.22
C GLU A 217 8.63 -14.93 5.48
N MET A 218 9.01 -16.20 5.48
CA MET A 218 8.75 -17.13 6.58
C MET A 218 10.07 -17.70 7.10
N PRO A 219 10.68 -17.05 8.11
CA PRO A 219 11.89 -17.54 8.76
C PRO A 219 11.75 -19.00 9.19
N GLY A 220 12.80 -19.80 9.01
CA GLY A 220 12.78 -21.23 9.28
C GLY A 220 12.06 -22.07 8.22
N MET A 221 11.53 -21.51 7.14
CA MET A 221 11.02 -22.30 6.00
C MET A 221 11.97 -22.22 4.80
N THR A 222 12.23 -23.36 4.15
CA THR A 222 12.93 -23.38 2.85
C THR A 222 12.12 -24.15 1.81
N CYS A 223 12.30 -23.79 0.55
CA CYS A 223 11.57 -24.39 -0.57
C CYS A 223 12.53 -24.76 -1.71
N ALA A 224 12.19 -25.82 -2.44
CA ALA A 224 12.91 -26.24 -3.64
C ALA A 224 11.95 -26.82 -4.68
N ALA A 225 12.38 -26.80 -5.95
CA ALA A 225 11.64 -27.37 -7.07
C ALA A 225 12.44 -28.48 -7.75
N VAL A 226 11.78 -29.58 -8.12
CA VAL A 226 12.36 -30.64 -8.95
C VAL A 226 11.47 -30.87 -10.18
N ASP A 227 11.97 -30.52 -11.36
CA ASP A 227 11.29 -30.74 -12.63
C ASP A 227 11.68 -32.08 -13.29
N LEU A 228 10.67 -32.87 -13.64
CA LEU A 228 10.81 -34.25 -14.10
C LEU A 228 10.46 -34.38 -15.58
N ALA A 229 11.29 -35.13 -16.32
CA ALA A 229 10.86 -35.75 -17.57
C ALA A 229 10.14 -37.07 -17.28
N LEU A 230 8.84 -37.12 -17.53
CA LEU A 230 8.06 -38.34 -17.32
C LEU A 230 8.24 -39.34 -18.47
N PRO A 231 8.37 -40.64 -18.18
CA PRO A 231 8.30 -41.68 -19.20
C PRO A 231 6.85 -41.82 -19.73
N PRO A 232 6.66 -42.48 -20.88
CA PRO A 232 5.33 -42.67 -21.47
C PRO A 232 4.36 -43.35 -20.50
N LEU A 233 3.20 -42.73 -20.25
CA LEU A 233 2.19 -43.28 -19.35
C LEU A 233 1.49 -44.50 -19.94
N HIS A 234 1.23 -45.51 -19.09
CA HIS A 234 0.43 -46.67 -19.44
C HIS A 234 -0.96 -46.56 -18.79
N ARG A 235 -2.02 -46.45 -19.59
CA ARG A 235 -3.41 -46.26 -19.12
C ARG A 235 -3.59 -45.03 -18.19
N GLY A 236 -2.79 -43.99 -18.39
CA GLY A 236 -2.88 -42.73 -17.64
C GLY A 236 -2.10 -42.70 -16.33
N THR A 237 -1.31 -43.74 -16.01
CA THR A 237 -0.42 -43.78 -14.83
C THR A 237 0.98 -44.22 -15.24
N LEU A 238 1.96 -44.05 -14.34
CA LEU A 238 3.28 -44.63 -14.52
C LEU A 238 3.20 -46.16 -14.38
N THR A 239 4.08 -46.89 -15.08
CA THR A 239 4.24 -48.31 -14.79
C THR A 239 4.91 -48.47 -13.43
N THR A 240 4.70 -49.62 -12.77
CA THR A 240 5.33 -49.91 -11.47
C THR A 240 6.86 -49.82 -11.54
N THR A 241 7.45 -50.25 -12.65
CA THR A 241 8.91 -50.20 -12.89
C THR A 241 9.39 -48.75 -13.03
N ASP A 242 8.70 -47.94 -13.83
CA ASP A 242 9.06 -46.54 -14.05
C ASP A 242 8.92 -45.70 -12.78
N ALA A 243 7.82 -45.88 -12.05
CA ALA A 243 7.58 -45.22 -10.78
C ALA A 243 8.65 -45.59 -9.75
N ALA A 244 9.05 -46.87 -9.69
CA ALA A 244 10.11 -47.33 -8.77
C ALA A 244 11.49 -46.76 -9.13
N LEU A 245 11.82 -46.63 -10.41
CA LEU A 245 13.07 -46.05 -10.88
C LEU A 245 13.15 -44.55 -10.55
N LEU A 246 12.11 -43.79 -10.89
CA LEU A 246 12.01 -42.37 -10.53
C LEU A 246 12.04 -42.19 -9.01
N ALA A 247 11.28 -42.98 -8.25
CA ALA A 247 11.31 -42.94 -6.80
C ALA A 247 12.71 -43.19 -6.23
N GLN A 248 13.50 -44.09 -6.81
CA GLN A 248 14.88 -44.32 -6.39
C GLN A 248 15.78 -43.10 -6.67
N GLN A 249 15.60 -42.42 -7.80
CA GLN A 249 16.35 -41.23 -8.17
C GLN A 249 16.03 -40.05 -7.25
N LEU A 250 14.76 -39.87 -6.90
CA LEU A 250 14.27 -38.73 -6.12
C LEU A 250 14.43 -38.91 -4.60
N LEU A 251 14.69 -40.14 -4.13
CA LEU A 251 14.91 -40.39 -2.71
C LEU A 251 16.10 -39.59 -2.16
N ALA A 252 17.17 -39.45 -2.95
CA ALA A 252 18.35 -38.68 -2.57
C ALA A 252 18.04 -37.18 -2.41
N GLU A 253 17.17 -36.61 -3.26
CA GLU A 253 16.73 -35.22 -3.12
C GLU A 253 15.92 -35.01 -1.84
N LEU A 254 14.96 -35.89 -1.59
CA LEU A 254 14.16 -35.84 -0.37
C LEU A 254 15.03 -35.93 0.90
N GLN A 255 16.12 -36.70 0.84
CA GLN A 255 17.07 -36.85 1.94
C GLN A 255 18.03 -35.66 2.08
N ALA A 256 18.41 -34.99 0.99
CA ALA A 256 19.28 -33.82 1.02
C ALA A 256 18.67 -32.63 1.78
N GLY A 257 17.33 -32.53 1.80
CA GLY A 257 16.61 -31.53 2.60
C GLY A 257 17.01 -30.10 2.26
N HIS A 258 17.34 -29.30 3.27
CA HIS A 258 17.66 -27.86 3.14
C HIS A 258 18.89 -27.54 2.26
N ASN A 259 19.69 -28.55 1.90
CA ASN A 259 20.85 -28.40 1.03
C ASN A 259 20.48 -28.21 -0.45
N THR A 260 19.27 -28.61 -0.85
CA THR A 260 18.75 -28.32 -2.18
C THR A 260 17.85 -27.09 -2.08
N ARG A 261 18.30 -25.94 -2.59
CA ARG A 261 17.51 -24.68 -2.64
C ARG A 261 17.29 -24.16 -4.06
N GLN A 262 18.21 -24.49 -4.97
CA GLN A 262 18.10 -24.09 -6.37
C GLN A 262 17.14 -25.01 -7.12
N PRO A 263 16.45 -24.52 -8.16
CA PRO A 263 15.66 -25.37 -9.05
C PRO A 263 16.51 -26.48 -9.68
N VAL A 264 16.00 -27.71 -9.60
CA VAL A 264 16.64 -28.91 -10.14
C VAL A 264 15.78 -29.47 -11.27
N ALA A 265 16.42 -30.00 -12.31
CA ALA A 265 15.76 -30.75 -13.36
C ALA A 265 16.41 -32.14 -13.54
N TYR A 266 15.57 -33.18 -13.61
CA TYR A 266 16.01 -34.54 -13.94
C TYR A 266 15.67 -34.86 -15.40
N ARG A 267 16.70 -35.19 -16.19
CA ARG A 267 16.57 -35.62 -17.59
C ARG A 267 17.38 -36.88 -17.81
N GLN A 268 16.71 -37.94 -18.27
CA GLN A 268 17.34 -39.25 -18.53
C GLN A 268 18.19 -39.77 -17.35
N GLY A 269 17.73 -39.53 -16.12
CA GLY A 269 18.42 -39.92 -14.88
C GLY A 269 19.63 -39.05 -14.50
N VAL A 270 19.90 -37.97 -15.24
CA VAL A 270 20.93 -36.98 -14.92
C VAL A 270 20.29 -35.78 -14.22
N ARG A 271 20.90 -35.35 -13.12
CA ARG A 271 20.52 -34.17 -12.34
C ARG A 271 21.19 -32.92 -12.90
N TYR A 272 20.39 -31.89 -13.10
CA TYR A 272 20.84 -30.57 -13.54
C TYR A 272 20.36 -29.51 -12.55
N VAL A 273 21.22 -28.54 -12.28
CA VAL A 273 20.91 -27.40 -11.41
C VAL A 273 20.91 -26.13 -12.24
N GLN A 274 19.95 -25.26 -11.98
CA GLN A 274 19.83 -23.99 -12.67
C GLN A 274 20.87 -22.99 -12.17
N GLY A 275 21.55 -22.33 -13.10
CA GLY A 275 22.36 -21.13 -12.84
C GLY A 275 22.13 -20.08 -13.93
N TYR A 276 22.93 -19.02 -13.92
CA TYR A 276 22.90 -17.95 -14.92
C TYR A 276 24.28 -17.71 -15.50
N GLU A 277 24.35 -17.39 -16.78
CA GLU A 277 25.59 -17.03 -17.48
C GLU A 277 25.39 -15.75 -18.31
N PRO A 278 26.44 -14.90 -18.42
CA PRO A 278 26.41 -13.73 -19.29
C PRO A 278 26.15 -14.11 -20.76
N ALA A 279 25.37 -13.30 -21.46
CA ALA A 279 24.93 -13.46 -22.83
C ALA A 279 25.20 -12.17 -23.63
N ARG A 280 26.48 -11.87 -23.88
CA ARG A 280 26.90 -10.59 -24.47
C ARG A 280 26.17 -10.24 -25.76
N HIS A 281 25.59 -9.04 -25.84
CA HIS A 281 24.94 -8.51 -27.04
C HIS A 281 25.53 -7.14 -27.41
N GLY A 282 26.27 -7.09 -28.51
CA GLY A 282 26.90 -5.86 -29.00
C GLY A 282 25.90 -4.84 -29.55
N PRO A 283 26.36 -3.60 -29.82
CA PRO A 283 25.54 -2.55 -30.41
C PRO A 283 25.01 -2.97 -31.80
N VAL A 284 23.83 -2.46 -32.16
CA VAL A 284 23.21 -2.74 -33.46
C VAL A 284 23.53 -1.59 -34.42
N GLU A 285 24.13 -1.91 -35.57
CA GLU A 285 24.26 -0.96 -36.67
C GLU A 285 23.01 -0.99 -37.56
N GLY A 286 22.30 0.14 -37.63
CA GLY A 286 21.09 0.27 -38.44
C GLY A 286 19.83 -0.35 -37.82
N ILE A 287 18.81 -0.62 -38.65
CA ILE A 287 17.52 -1.14 -38.17
C ILE A 287 17.67 -2.65 -37.88
N PRO A 288 17.30 -3.12 -36.67
CA PRO A 288 17.28 -4.55 -36.35
C PRO A 288 16.52 -5.37 -37.40
N GLN A 289 17.03 -6.54 -37.78
CA GLN A 289 16.48 -7.36 -38.88
C GLN A 289 14.98 -7.69 -38.73
N ARG A 290 14.49 -7.81 -37.48
CA ARG A 290 13.09 -8.12 -37.15
C ARG A 290 12.19 -6.89 -37.09
N LEU A 291 12.74 -5.68 -37.19
CA LEU A 291 12.00 -4.44 -37.34
C LEU A 291 11.88 -4.05 -38.81
N LYS A 292 10.71 -3.54 -39.19
CA LYS A 292 10.36 -3.22 -40.58
C LYS A 292 9.97 -1.75 -40.65
N PRO A 293 10.51 -0.97 -41.61
CA PRO A 293 9.98 0.34 -41.93
C PRO A 293 8.46 0.28 -42.17
N GLY A 294 7.69 1.07 -41.43
CA GLY A 294 6.22 1.06 -41.47
C GLY A 294 5.56 -0.23 -40.94
N GLY A 295 6.29 -1.04 -40.17
CA GLY A 295 5.79 -2.28 -39.56
C GLY A 295 4.62 -2.04 -38.60
N VAL A 296 3.76 -3.04 -38.45
CA VAL A 296 2.56 -2.98 -37.59
C VAL A 296 2.83 -3.69 -36.28
N TYR A 297 2.87 -2.94 -35.18
CA TYR A 297 3.20 -3.47 -33.85
C TYR A 297 2.04 -3.30 -32.87
N PHE A 298 1.68 -4.40 -32.22
CA PHE A 298 0.60 -4.47 -31.23
C PHE A 298 1.20 -4.46 -29.82
N ILE A 299 0.94 -3.39 -29.05
CA ILE A 299 1.56 -3.16 -27.75
C ILE A 299 0.48 -3.12 -26.67
N THR A 300 0.39 -4.16 -25.84
CA THR A 300 -0.49 -4.14 -24.66
C THR A 300 0.20 -3.44 -23.50
N GLY A 301 -0.53 -2.63 -22.74
CA GLY A 301 0.09 -1.70 -21.79
C GLY A 301 0.82 -0.56 -22.50
N GLY A 302 0.45 -0.27 -23.76
CA GLY A 302 1.13 0.70 -24.63
C GLY A 302 1.10 2.14 -24.16
N LEU A 303 0.16 2.54 -23.29
CA LEU A 303 0.15 3.84 -22.59
C LEU A 303 0.71 3.78 -21.16
N GLY A 304 1.36 2.68 -20.78
CA GLY A 304 2.13 2.55 -19.53
C GLY A 304 3.58 3.02 -19.71
N GLY A 305 4.31 3.27 -18.62
CA GLY A 305 5.66 3.86 -18.66
C GLY A 305 6.61 3.17 -19.65
N ILE A 306 6.91 1.89 -19.43
CA ILE A 306 7.81 1.12 -20.32
C ILE A 306 7.18 0.92 -21.71
N GLY A 307 5.87 0.70 -21.80
CA GLY A 307 5.18 0.51 -23.08
C GLY A 307 5.27 1.73 -24.01
N LEU A 308 5.22 2.94 -23.45
CA LEU A 308 5.40 4.19 -24.19
C LEU A 308 6.83 4.37 -24.68
N VAL A 309 7.83 4.05 -23.85
CA VAL A 309 9.24 4.11 -24.27
C VAL A 309 9.49 3.20 -25.49
N MET A 310 8.91 2.00 -25.48
CA MET A 310 9.01 1.08 -26.63
C MET A 310 8.27 1.61 -27.86
N ALA A 311 7.12 2.25 -27.66
CA ALA A 311 6.35 2.87 -28.74
C ALA A 311 7.12 4.05 -29.37
N GLU A 312 7.74 4.90 -28.56
CA GLU A 312 8.59 6.03 -28.97
C GLU A 312 9.78 5.53 -29.79
N HIS A 313 10.50 4.52 -29.28
CA HIS A 313 11.61 3.90 -29.98
C HIS A 313 11.22 3.32 -31.36
N LEU A 314 10.08 2.63 -31.45
CA LEU A 314 9.58 2.07 -32.72
C LEU A 314 9.10 3.17 -33.69
N ALA A 315 8.54 4.26 -33.18
CA ALA A 315 8.16 5.42 -33.98
C ALA A 315 9.40 6.06 -34.63
N GLU A 316 10.44 6.30 -33.84
CA GLU A 316 11.68 6.95 -34.30
C GLU A 316 12.51 6.06 -35.22
N THR A 317 12.63 4.76 -34.91
CA THR A 317 13.53 3.85 -35.63
C THR A 317 12.96 3.43 -36.99
N VAL A 318 11.64 3.19 -37.06
CA VAL A 318 11.02 2.58 -38.25
C VAL A 318 9.72 3.24 -38.70
N GLN A 319 9.32 4.37 -38.12
CA GLN A 319 8.04 5.03 -38.43
C GLN A 319 6.86 4.04 -38.34
N ALA A 320 6.82 3.31 -37.23
CA ALA A 320 5.91 2.20 -37.03
C ALA A 320 4.42 2.61 -37.10
N ARG A 321 3.58 1.63 -37.42
CA ARG A 321 2.13 1.68 -37.17
C ARG A 321 1.85 0.99 -35.85
N LEU A 322 1.37 1.74 -34.86
CA LEU A 322 1.33 1.33 -33.46
C LEU A 322 -0.12 1.14 -33.00
N ALA A 323 -0.48 -0.07 -32.60
CA ALA A 323 -1.73 -0.35 -31.88
C ALA A 323 -1.45 -0.40 -30.37
N LEU A 324 -1.80 0.67 -29.65
CA LEU A 324 -1.57 0.80 -28.21
C LEU A 324 -2.82 0.39 -27.43
N VAL A 325 -2.74 -0.68 -26.65
CA VAL A 325 -3.90 -1.31 -26.01
C VAL A 325 -3.83 -1.19 -24.50
N ASN A 326 -4.80 -0.50 -23.90
CA ASN A 326 -4.89 -0.25 -22.46
C ASN A 326 -6.32 -0.44 -21.93
N ARG A 327 -6.48 -0.67 -20.63
CA ARG A 327 -7.82 -0.76 -20.00
C ARG A 327 -8.58 0.57 -20.03
N SER A 328 -7.88 1.67 -19.74
CA SER A 328 -8.45 3.02 -19.76
C SER A 328 -8.58 3.52 -21.20
N ALA A 329 -9.78 3.93 -21.59
CA ALA A 329 -9.99 4.61 -22.86
C ALA A 329 -9.44 6.04 -22.80
N LEU A 330 -8.97 6.55 -23.95
CA LEU A 330 -8.85 8.00 -24.17
C LEU A 330 -10.18 8.54 -24.71
N PRO A 331 -10.49 9.83 -24.48
CA PRO A 331 -11.66 10.46 -25.09
C PRO A 331 -11.58 10.36 -26.62
N PRO A 332 -12.72 10.49 -27.33
CA PRO A 332 -12.73 10.51 -28.79
C PRO A 332 -11.75 11.56 -29.34
N ARG A 333 -11.03 11.24 -30.41
CA ARG A 333 -9.99 12.11 -30.98
C ARG A 333 -10.49 13.53 -31.32
N ALA A 334 -11.76 13.67 -31.70
CA ALA A 334 -12.39 14.96 -31.97
C ALA A 334 -12.49 15.88 -30.74
N GLU A 335 -12.48 15.30 -29.54
CA GLU A 335 -12.59 16.02 -28.27
C GLU A 335 -11.22 16.36 -27.67
N TRP A 336 -10.11 15.87 -28.23
CA TRP A 336 -8.77 16.06 -27.64
C TRP A 336 -8.37 17.52 -27.50
N ALA A 337 -8.62 18.34 -28.52
CA ALA A 337 -8.29 19.77 -28.44
C ALA A 337 -9.06 20.46 -27.31
N SER A 338 -10.37 20.22 -27.23
CA SER A 338 -11.21 20.75 -26.15
C SER A 338 -10.83 20.18 -24.79
N TRP A 339 -10.44 18.91 -24.71
CA TRP A 339 -9.96 18.27 -23.47
C TRP A 339 -8.68 18.95 -22.97
N LEU A 340 -7.67 19.11 -23.82
CA LEU A 340 -6.40 19.76 -23.49
C LEU A 340 -6.56 21.25 -23.14
N GLU A 341 -7.57 21.92 -23.68
CA GLU A 341 -7.90 23.32 -23.32
C GLU A 341 -8.63 23.43 -21.97
N THR A 342 -9.43 22.43 -21.60
CA THR A 342 -10.28 22.46 -20.39
C THR A 342 -9.68 21.75 -19.20
N HIS A 343 -8.69 20.89 -19.41
CA HIS A 343 -7.99 20.11 -18.40
C HIS A 343 -6.53 20.52 -18.34
N GLY A 344 -5.96 20.59 -17.14
CA GLY A 344 -4.59 21.04 -16.93
C GLY A 344 -3.56 20.17 -17.65
N GLU A 345 -2.35 20.71 -17.84
CA GLU A 345 -1.29 20.02 -18.60
C GLU A 345 -0.89 18.67 -17.98
N PHE A 346 -1.10 18.56 -16.68
CA PHE A 346 -0.79 17.38 -15.88
C PHE A 346 -1.97 16.42 -15.67
N ASP A 347 -3.15 16.68 -16.23
CA ASP A 347 -4.19 15.66 -16.23
C ASP A 347 -3.64 14.36 -16.88
N ARG A 348 -3.93 13.20 -16.27
CA ARG A 348 -3.40 11.91 -16.73
C ARG A 348 -3.81 11.63 -18.18
N THR A 349 -5.03 12.01 -18.54
CA THR A 349 -5.56 11.85 -19.89
C THR A 349 -4.88 12.84 -20.85
N SER A 350 -4.70 14.11 -20.44
CA SER A 350 -3.94 15.12 -21.18
C SER A 350 -2.50 14.69 -21.47
N ARG A 351 -1.76 14.15 -20.49
CA ARG A 351 -0.40 13.63 -20.70
C ARG A 351 -0.36 12.50 -21.72
N ARG A 352 -1.31 11.55 -21.64
CA ARG A 352 -1.41 10.44 -22.59
C ARG A 352 -1.76 10.91 -23.99
N ILE A 353 -2.68 11.87 -24.12
CA ILE A 353 -3.01 12.50 -25.40
C ILE A 353 -1.77 13.14 -26.01
N ARG A 354 -1.02 13.96 -25.25
CA ARG A 354 0.22 14.60 -25.74
C ARG A 354 1.27 13.58 -26.14
N LYS A 355 1.44 12.50 -25.37
CA LYS A 355 2.35 11.40 -25.73
C LYS A 355 1.97 10.72 -27.04
N VAL A 356 0.68 10.47 -27.26
CA VAL A 356 0.21 9.94 -28.56
C VAL A 356 0.47 10.93 -29.69
N GLN A 357 0.21 12.24 -29.48
CA GLN A 357 0.54 13.27 -30.46
C GLN A 357 2.05 13.35 -30.76
N ALA A 358 2.91 13.14 -29.76
CA ALA A 358 4.37 13.11 -29.94
C ALA A 358 4.81 11.91 -30.79
N LEU A 359 4.23 10.72 -30.57
CA LEU A 359 4.48 9.54 -31.43
C LEU A 359 4.10 9.82 -32.89
N GLU A 360 2.97 10.48 -33.11
CA GLU A 360 2.53 10.85 -34.46
C GLU A 360 3.43 11.92 -35.09
N ALA A 361 3.90 12.88 -34.30
CA ALA A 361 4.88 13.87 -34.74
C ALA A 361 6.23 13.24 -35.11
N ALA A 362 6.62 12.15 -34.47
CA ALA A 362 7.79 11.33 -34.83
C ALA A 362 7.58 10.49 -36.10
N GLY A 363 6.38 10.51 -36.70
CA GLY A 363 6.06 9.85 -37.96
C GLY A 363 5.37 8.49 -37.83
N ALA A 364 4.96 8.09 -36.62
CA ALA A 364 4.15 6.90 -36.43
C ALA A 364 2.67 7.12 -36.77
N ASP A 365 1.98 6.05 -37.16
CA ASP A 365 0.52 6.02 -37.26
C ASP A 365 -0.04 5.27 -36.05
N VAL A 366 -0.80 5.95 -35.19
CA VAL A 366 -1.15 5.45 -33.85
C VAL A 366 -2.64 5.19 -33.70
N LEU A 367 -2.98 3.94 -33.34
CA LEU A 367 -4.32 3.51 -32.98
C LEU A 367 -4.37 3.15 -31.49
N VAL A 368 -5.10 3.95 -30.70
CA VAL A 368 -5.32 3.67 -29.27
C VAL A 368 -6.59 2.84 -29.09
N LEU A 369 -6.48 1.71 -28.39
CA LEU A 369 -7.55 0.73 -28.19
C LEU A 369 -7.81 0.51 -26.70
N ALA A 370 -9.08 0.60 -26.30
CA ALA A 370 -9.53 0.29 -24.94
C ALA A 370 -9.90 -1.19 -24.84
N ALA A 371 -9.07 -2.00 -24.19
CA ALA A 371 -9.35 -3.41 -23.94
C ALA A 371 -8.62 -3.92 -22.70
N ASP A 372 -9.30 -4.78 -21.94
CA ASP A 372 -8.69 -5.64 -20.94
C ASP A 372 -8.09 -6.88 -21.63
N VAL A 373 -6.77 -7.06 -21.47
CA VAL A 373 -6.02 -8.18 -22.06
C VAL A 373 -6.52 -9.56 -21.62
N THR A 374 -7.29 -9.63 -20.53
CA THR A 374 -7.87 -10.88 -20.01
C THR A 374 -9.27 -11.14 -20.57
N ASN A 375 -9.86 -10.17 -21.27
CA ASN A 375 -11.20 -10.23 -21.84
C ASN A 375 -11.14 -10.62 -23.33
N ARG A 376 -11.66 -11.81 -23.64
CA ARG A 376 -11.66 -12.36 -25.01
C ARG A 376 -12.40 -11.49 -26.01
N GLU A 377 -13.57 -10.97 -25.67
CA GLU A 377 -14.39 -10.21 -26.61
C GLU A 377 -13.71 -8.89 -26.96
N GLN A 378 -13.25 -8.15 -25.94
CA GLN A 378 -12.56 -6.88 -26.13
C GLN A 378 -11.26 -7.05 -26.92
N MET A 379 -10.46 -8.08 -26.62
CA MET A 379 -9.23 -8.35 -27.37
C MET A 379 -9.49 -8.82 -28.80
N THR A 380 -10.54 -9.60 -29.04
CA THR A 380 -10.94 -9.98 -30.41
C THR A 380 -11.29 -8.73 -31.22
N GLN A 381 -12.03 -7.80 -30.61
CA GLN A 381 -12.38 -6.53 -31.24
C GLN A 381 -11.14 -5.66 -31.48
N ALA A 382 -10.23 -5.55 -30.50
CA ALA A 382 -8.99 -4.79 -30.62
C ALA A 382 -8.13 -5.30 -31.78
N VAL A 383 -7.89 -6.62 -31.85
CA VAL A 383 -7.12 -7.24 -32.95
C VAL A 383 -7.82 -7.05 -34.30
N ALA A 384 -9.15 -7.20 -34.36
CA ALA A 384 -9.90 -6.97 -35.59
C ALA A 384 -9.83 -5.50 -36.06
N GLN A 385 -9.88 -4.54 -35.15
CA GLN A 385 -9.73 -3.11 -35.44
C GLN A 385 -8.31 -2.80 -35.95
N THR A 386 -7.27 -3.35 -35.30
CA THR A 386 -5.89 -3.22 -35.78
C THR A 386 -5.74 -3.77 -37.20
N ARG A 387 -6.25 -4.98 -37.46
CA ARG A 387 -6.18 -5.58 -38.80
C ARG A 387 -6.92 -4.77 -39.86
N LYS A 388 -8.10 -4.24 -39.50
CA LYS A 388 -8.89 -3.38 -40.39
C LYS A 388 -8.16 -2.07 -40.72
N HIS A 389 -7.44 -1.51 -39.76
CA HIS A 389 -6.80 -0.20 -39.90
C HIS A 389 -5.41 -0.29 -40.55
N PHE A 390 -4.58 -1.24 -40.13
CA PHE A 390 -3.17 -1.32 -40.52
C PHE A 390 -2.81 -2.55 -41.38
N GLY A 391 -3.69 -3.54 -41.49
CA GLY A 391 -3.41 -4.81 -42.17
C GLY A 391 -2.77 -5.85 -41.24
N THR A 392 -1.89 -6.69 -41.78
CA THR A 392 -1.25 -7.79 -41.02
C THR A 392 -0.40 -7.27 -39.88
N ILE A 393 -0.52 -7.90 -38.70
CA ILE A 393 0.29 -7.57 -37.52
C ILE A 393 1.65 -8.25 -37.68
N HIS A 394 2.74 -7.49 -37.46
CA HIS A 394 4.11 -7.95 -37.67
C HIS A 394 4.83 -8.29 -36.37
N GLY A 395 4.48 -7.65 -35.26
CA GLY A 395 5.10 -7.97 -33.97
C GLY A 395 4.23 -7.59 -32.79
N VAL A 396 4.48 -8.24 -31.66
CA VAL A 396 3.74 -8.03 -30.42
C VAL A 396 4.71 -7.71 -29.29
N ILE A 397 4.41 -6.66 -28.52
CA ILE A 397 5.06 -6.38 -27.23
C ILE A 397 4.00 -6.47 -26.14
N HIS A 398 4.11 -7.48 -25.30
CA HIS A 398 3.21 -7.69 -24.18
C HIS A 398 3.80 -7.06 -22.91
N ALA A 399 3.52 -5.77 -22.71
CA ALA A 399 3.92 -4.98 -21.54
C ALA A 399 2.80 -4.81 -20.50
N ALA A 400 1.65 -5.46 -20.67
CA ALA A 400 0.54 -5.37 -19.73
C ALA A 400 0.87 -6.15 -18.44
N GLY A 401 0.75 -5.47 -17.30
CA GLY A 401 0.98 -6.04 -15.98
C GLY A 401 0.49 -5.10 -14.89
N VAL A 402 0.39 -5.63 -13.67
CA VAL A 402 0.09 -4.88 -12.45
C VAL A 402 1.05 -5.40 -11.38
N LEU A 403 1.52 -4.50 -10.52
CA LEU A 403 2.24 -4.82 -9.30
C LEU A 403 1.30 -4.51 -8.13
N ASP A 404 1.20 -5.44 -7.18
CA ASP A 404 0.34 -5.34 -5.99
C ASP A 404 1.05 -6.09 -4.86
N ASP A 405 2.20 -5.56 -4.44
CA ASP A 405 3.09 -6.23 -3.49
C ASP A 405 2.42 -6.33 -2.12
N GLY A 406 2.55 -7.49 -1.49
CA GLY A 406 1.92 -7.74 -0.20
C GLY A 406 2.31 -9.10 0.36
N LEU A 407 2.47 -9.15 1.68
CA LEU A 407 2.85 -10.37 2.39
C LEU A 407 1.87 -11.51 2.12
N ILE A 408 2.39 -12.73 1.98
CA ILE A 408 1.63 -13.96 1.77
C ILE A 408 0.50 -14.09 2.80
N GLN A 409 0.76 -13.71 4.05
CA GLN A 409 -0.19 -13.79 5.16
C GLN A 409 -1.40 -12.85 5.04
N LEU A 410 -1.28 -11.75 4.28
CA LEU A 410 -2.34 -10.74 4.13
C LEU A 410 -3.08 -10.85 2.80
N LYS A 411 -2.48 -11.55 1.83
CA LYS A 411 -2.96 -11.60 0.46
C LYS A 411 -4.16 -12.53 0.33
N SER A 412 -5.12 -12.17 -0.52
CA SER A 412 -6.22 -13.05 -0.91
C SER A 412 -5.94 -13.74 -2.25
N PRO A 413 -6.61 -14.87 -2.58
CA PRO A 413 -6.55 -15.46 -3.91
C PRO A 413 -6.99 -14.49 -5.02
N GLN A 414 -7.93 -13.59 -4.72
CA GLN A 414 -8.40 -12.59 -5.66
C GLN A 414 -7.31 -11.55 -5.95
N ASP A 415 -6.52 -11.15 -4.96
CA ASP A 415 -5.39 -10.22 -5.16
C ASP A 415 -4.31 -10.88 -6.01
N ALA A 416 -3.97 -12.14 -5.70
CA ALA A 416 -3.05 -12.92 -6.53
C ALA A 416 -3.53 -13.08 -7.99
N ASP A 417 -4.82 -13.33 -8.21
CA ASP A 417 -5.38 -13.47 -9.57
C ASP A 417 -5.33 -12.16 -10.37
N LYS A 418 -5.44 -10.98 -9.71
CA LYS A 418 -5.30 -9.67 -10.37
C LYS A 418 -3.89 -9.49 -10.96
N VAL A 419 -2.86 -9.98 -10.28
CA VAL A 419 -1.45 -9.90 -10.71
C VAL A 419 -1.12 -10.97 -11.75
N LEU A 420 -1.59 -12.22 -11.55
CA LEU A 420 -1.35 -13.33 -12.46
C LEU A 420 -2.06 -13.13 -13.82
N SER A 421 -3.33 -12.74 -13.80
CA SER A 421 -4.21 -12.74 -14.98
C SER A 421 -3.66 -11.98 -16.20
N PRO A 422 -3.18 -10.72 -16.12
CA PRO A 422 -2.73 -9.98 -17.30
C PRO A 422 -1.54 -10.63 -18.00
N LYS A 423 -0.59 -11.19 -17.24
CA LYS A 423 0.62 -11.85 -17.80
C LYS A 423 0.34 -13.29 -18.23
N VAL A 424 -0.51 -14.02 -17.50
CA VAL A 424 -0.79 -15.42 -17.82
C VAL A 424 -1.90 -15.55 -18.84
N ARG A 425 -3.13 -15.17 -18.45
CA ARG A 425 -4.30 -15.29 -19.32
C ARG A 425 -4.21 -14.35 -20.52
N GLY A 426 -3.62 -13.17 -20.34
CA GLY A 426 -3.40 -12.22 -21.43
C GLY A 426 -2.47 -12.77 -22.51
N ALA A 427 -1.31 -13.31 -22.15
CA ALA A 427 -0.40 -13.93 -23.11
C ALA A 427 -1.02 -15.14 -23.83
N LEU A 428 -1.73 -16.02 -23.09
CA LEU A 428 -2.44 -17.16 -23.67
C LEU A 428 -3.50 -16.74 -24.70
N LEU A 429 -4.25 -15.67 -24.40
CA LEU A 429 -5.28 -15.15 -25.28
C LEU A 429 -4.67 -14.48 -26.53
N LEU A 430 -3.61 -13.69 -26.36
CA LEU A 430 -2.90 -13.06 -27.47
C LEU A 430 -2.35 -14.11 -28.44
N ASP A 431 -1.71 -15.16 -27.92
CA ASP A 431 -1.19 -16.30 -28.69
C ASP A 431 -2.27 -16.94 -29.56
N GLU A 432 -3.46 -17.16 -28.99
CA GLU A 432 -4.60 -17.74 -29.70
C GLU A 432 -5.16 -16.80 -30.78
N LEU A 433 -5.35 -15.52 -30.47
CA LEU A 433 -5.96 -14.54 -31.38
C LEU A 433 -5.05 -14.17 -32.56
N LEU A 434 -3.73 -14.27 -32.36
CA LEU A 434 -2.71 -13.92 -33.34
C LEU A 434 -2.06 -15.13 -34.00
N ALA A 435 -2.55 -16.35 -33.73
CA ALA A 435 -2.02 -17.58 -34.32
C ALA A 435 -2.03 -17.60 -35.86
N SER A 436 -2.90 -16.81 -36.50
CA SER A 436 -2.98 -16.67 -37.96
C SER A 436 -2.04 -15.59 -38.53
N ASP A 437 -1.47 -14.72 -37.70
CA ASP A 437 -0.55 -13.68 -38.14
C ASP A 437 0.87 -14.25 -38.26
N ASN A 438 1.57 -13.88 -39.33
CA ASN A 438 2.98 -14.24 -39.52
C ASN A 438 3.88 -13.24 -38.80
N LEU A 439 3.90 -13.33 -37.47
CA LEU A 439 4.70 -12.43 -36.62
C LEU A 439 6.20 -12.62 -36.88
N ASP A 440 6.96 -11.52 -36.85
CA ASP A 440 8.42 -11.51 -36.82
C ASP A 440 8.94 -11.74 -35.39
N PHE A 441 8.21 -11.24 -34.40
CA PHE A 441 8.49 -11.42 -32.98
C PHE A 441 7.23 -11.35 -32.08
N PHE A 442 7.33 -11.98 -30.92
CA PHE A 442 6.42 -11.90 -29.79
C PHE A 442 7.23 -11.73 -28.50
N VAL A 443 7.37 -10.47 -28.06
CA VAL A 443 8.15 -10.10 -26.88
C VAL A 443 7.23 -10.02 -25.66
N LEU A 444 7.61 -10.70 -24.58
CA LEU A 444 6.88 -10.77 -23.31
C LEU A 444 7.70 -10.08 -22.24
N PHE A 445 7.16 -9.04 -21.60
CA PHE A 445 7.88 -8.35 -20.53
C PHE A 445 7.74 -9.11 -19.22
N SER A 446 8.82 -9.77 -18.85
CA SER A 446 9.03 -10.50 -17.59
C SER A 446 9.85 -9.63 -16.62
N SER A 447 10.43 -10.21 -15.58
CA SER A 447 11.19 -9.47 -14.56
C SER A 447 12.35 -10.28 -13.95
N THR A 448 13.41 -9.60 -13.53
CA THR A 448 14.51 -10.18 -12.73
C THR A 448 14.03 -10.77 -11.40
N SER A 449 12.84 -10.39 -10.91
CA SER A 449 12.20 -11.00 -9.73
C SER A 449 12.10 -12.53 -9.84
N THR A 450 12.03 -13.11 -11.04
CA THR A 450 12.02 -14.57 -11.23
C THR A 450 13.36 -15.22 -10.93
N ALA A 451 14.46 -14.46 -10.92
CA ALA A 451 15.77 -14.92 -10.46
C ALA A 451 15.92 -14.69 -8.95
N LEU A 452 15.56 -13.48 -8.50
CA LEU A 452 15.78 -12.95 -7.15
C LEU A 452 14.82 -13.49 -6.08
N GLY A 453 13.51 -13.52 -6.36
CA GLY A 453 12.49 -14.02 -5.41
C GLY A 453 12.14 -13.06 -4.28
N ALA A 454 12.02 -11.75 -4.54
CA ALA A 454 11.79 -10.73 -3.51
C ALA A 454 10.54 -10.99 -2.64
N ALA A 455 10.64 -10.63 -1.35
CA ALA A 455 9.52 -10.68 -0.40
C ALA A 455 8.34 -9.81 -0.88
N GLY A 456 7.11 -10.25 -0.62
CA GLY A 456 5.86 -9.59 -1.02
C GLY A 456 5.40 -9.88 -2.46
N GLN A 457 6.25 -10.55 -3.27
CA GLN A 457 6.06 -10.70 -4.71
C GLN A 457 5.64 -12.11 -5.16
N ILE A 458 5.00 -12.91 -4.29
CA ILE A 458 4.66 -14.32 -4.54
C ILE A 458 3.97 -14.55 -5.90
N ASP A 459 2.95 -13.76 -6.21
CA ASP A 459 2.18 -13.79 -7.45
C ASP A 459 2.90 -13.14 -8.62
N TYR A 460 3.58 -12.02 -8.40
CA TYR A 460 4.35 -11.34 -9.45
C TYR A 460 5.50 -12.22 -9.97
N VAL A 461 6.24 -12.88 -9.08
CA VAL A 461 7.27 -13.88 -9.44
C VAL A 461 6.63 -15.02 -10.22
N GLY A 462 5.49 -15.55 -9.75
CA GLY A 462 4.76 -16.62 -10.44
C GLY A 462 4.28 -16.22 -11.84
N ALA A 463 3.75 -15.01 -12.00
CA ALA A 463 3.25 -14.47 -13.26
C ALA A 463 4.36 -14.32 -14.30
N ASN A 464 5.53 -13.82 -13.88
CA ASN A 464 6.69 -13.65 -14.74
C ASN A 464 7.39 -14.99 -15.04
N ALA A 465 7.43 -15.93 -14.09
CA ALA A 465 7.94 -17.28 -14.31
C ALA A 465 7.12 -18.02 -15.39
N PHE A 466 5.81 -17.81 -15.43
CA PHE A 466 4.96 -18.27 -16.51
C PHE A 466 5.38 -17.70 -17.87
N LEU A 467 5.65 -16.40 -17.98
CA LEU A 467 6.06 -15.78 -19.25
C LEU A 467 7.35 -16.41 -19.79
N ASN A 468 8.31 -16.70 -18.90
CA ASN A 468 9.57 -17.37 -19.24
C ASN A 468 9.30 -18.76 -19.82
N ALA A 469 8.56 -19.61 -19.10
CA ALA A 469 8.22 -20.96 -19.54
C ALA A 469 7.34 -20.95 -20.80
N PHE A 470 6.45 -19.96 -20.94
CA PHE A 470 5.63 -19.79 -22.14
C PHE A 470 6.49 -19.48 -23.36
N ALA A 471 7.49 -18.60 -23.27
CA ALA A 471 8.41 -18.35 -24.38
C ALA A 471 9.20 -19.61 -24.77
N GLU A 472 9.69 -20.38 -23.79
CA GLU A 472 10.36 -21.67 -24.03
C GLU A 472 9.44 -22.68 -24.74
N SER A 473 8.16 -22.74 -24.34
CA SER A 473 7.16 -23.62 -24.96
C SER A 473 6.93 -23.33 -26.45
N LYS A 474 7.15 -22.08 -26.88
CA LYS A 474 7.00 -21.65 -28.27
C LYS A 474 8.25 -21.93 -29.11
N MET A 475 9.44 -21.94 -28.49
CA MET A 475 10.70 -22.23 -29.19
C MET A 475 10.76 -23.68 -29.70
N ALA A 476 10.36 -24.65 -28.88
CA ALA A 476 10.39 -26.08 -29.27
C ALA A 476 9.43 -26.41 -30.43
N ALA A 477 8.43 -25.55 -30.68
CA ALA A 477 7.38 -25.78 -31.68
C ALA A 477 7.74 -25.30 -33.10
N SER A 478 8.74 -24.42 -33.29
CA SER A 478 9.14 -24.00 -34.64
C SER A 478 10.52 -23.34 -34.71
N ALA A 479 11.49 -24.00 -35.36
CA ALA A 479 12.75 -23.38 -35.77
C ALA A 479 12.57 -22.30 -36.88
N ALA A 480 11.36 -22.17 -37.44
CA ALA A 480 11.01 -21.25 -38.52
C ALA A 480 9.89 -20.24 -38.16
N GLY A 481 9.50 -20.17 -36.87
CA GLY A 481 8.42 -19.32 -36.37
C GLY A 481 8.89 -17.94 -35.88
N PRO A 482 7.97 -17.08 -35.39
CA PRO A 482 8.32 -15.81 -34.76
C PRO A 482 9.33 -15.99 -33.62
N LEU A 483 10.23 -15.02 -33.44
CA LEU A 483 11.04 -14.93 -32.21
C LEU A 483 10.09 -14.68 -31.04
N THR A 484 9.85 -15.70 -30.20
CA THR A 484 9.14 -15.52 -28.94
C THR A 484 10.16 -15.44 -27.82
N VAL A 485 10.20 -14.31 -27.10
CA VAL A 485 11.18 -14.06 -26.06
C VAL A 485 10.55 -13.43 -24.83
N ALA A 486 10.83 -13.98 -23.66
CA ALA A 486 10.59 -13.36 -22.37
C ALA A 486 11.81 -12.53 -21.97
N VAL A 487 11.61 -11.23 -21.79
CA VAL A 487 12.67 -10.30 -21.37
C VAL A 487 12.47 -9.98 -19.91
N ASN A 488 13.39 -10.45 -19.07
CA ASN A 488 13.33 -10.28 -17.62
C ASN A 488 14.05 -8.98 -17.27
N TRP A 489 13.28 -7.90 -17.22
CA TRP A 489 13.81 -6.58 -16.93
C TRP A 489 14.21 -6.43 -15.46
N GLY A 490 15.38 -5.83 -15.24
CA GLY A 490 15.77 -5.21 -13.98
C GLY A 490 14.92 -3.99 -13.65
N VAL A 491 15.30 -3.27 -12.59
CA VAL A 491 14.59 -2.05 -12.18
C VAL A 491 14.85 -0.94 -13.21
N TRP A 492 13.79 -0.27 -13.64
CA TRP A 492 13.86 0.88 -14.53
C TRP A 492 13.84 2.18 -13.72
N GLN A 493 14.68 3.14 -14.14
CA GLN A 493 14.64 4.51 -13.64
C GLN A 493 13.58 5.30 -14.40
N GLU A 494 13.04 6.35 -13.76
CA GLU A 494 12.10 7.34 -14.32
C GLU A 494 10.70 6.80 -14.71
N VAL A 495 10.58 5.54 -15.11
CA VAL A 495 9.35 4.93 -15.63
C VAL A 495 9.16 3.50 -15.11
N GLY A 496 7.92 3.00 -15.15
CA GLY A 496 7.60 1.61 -14.83
C GLY A 496 7.14 1.37 -13.38
N MET A 497 6.70 0.15 -13.10
CA MET A 497 5.98 -0.18 -11.85
C MET A 497 6.85 -0.05 -10.59
N ALA A 498 8.14 -0.38 -10.68
CA ALA A 498 9.05 -0.27 -9.53
C ALA A 498 9.30 1.19 -9.13
N MET A 499 9.42 2.10 -10.10
CA MET A 499 9.52 3.54 -9.87
C MET A 499 8.20 4.11 -9.32
N GLU A 500 7.04 3.69 -9.88
CA GLU A 500 5.73 4.10 -9.38
C GLU A 500 5.51 3.66 -7.92
N ALA A 501 5.86 2.42 -7.57
CA ALA A 501 5.77 1.90 -6.21
C ALA A 501 6.76 2.58 -5.26
N ALA A 502 8.00 2.82 -5.68
CA ALA A 502 9.00 3.52 -4.89
C ALA A 502 8.61 4.97 -4.59
N VAL A 503 7.92 5.64 -5.53
CA VAL A 503 7.36 6.98 -5.32
C VAL A 503 6.20 6.94 -4.34
N GLN A 504 5.28 5.98 -4.49
CA GLN A 504 4.14 5.82 -3.57
C GLN A 504 4.59 5.49 -2.14
N LEU A 505 5.66 4.72 -1.99
CA LEU A 505 6.25 4.35 -0.70
C LEU A 505 7.24 5.41 -0.16
N GLY A 506 7.47 6.51 -0.89
CA GLY A 506 8.41 7.57 -0.49
C GLY A 506 9.89 7.15 -0.45
N LEU A 507 10.24 5.99 -1.03
CA LEU A 507 11.59 5.40 -1.00
C LEU A 507 12.56 6.08 -1.96
N VAL A 508 12.05 6.56 -3.10
CA VAL A 508 12.82 7.31 -4.10
C VAL A 508 11.99 8.47 -4.60
N GLU A 509 12.61 9.64 -4.67
CA GLU A 509 11.99 10.82 -5.26
C GLU A 509 11.81 10.57 -6.75
N ARG A 510 10.62 10.89 -7.28
CA ARG A 510 10.44 10.96 -8.74
C ARG A 510 11.53 11.91 -9.25
N PRO A 511 12.40 11.50 -10.20
CA PRO A 511 13.35 12.43 -10.79
C PRO A 511 12.57 13.65 -11.27
N SER A 512 12.94 14.80 -10.72
CA SER A 512 12.21 16.06 -10.85
C SER A 512 12.40 16.61 -12.26
N ILE A 513 11.64 16.05 -13.20
CA ILE A 513 11.22 16.74 -14.42
C ILE A 513 9.84 17.33 -14.12
N GLY A 514 9.76 18.16 -13.08
CA GLY A 514 8.56 18.94 -12.78
C GLY A 514 8.50 20.19 -13.65
N GLU A 515 7.32 20.57 -14.12
CA GLU A 515 7.17 21.84 -14.83
C GLU A 515 7.25 23.01 -13.84
N ASN A 516 7.92 24.09 -14.24
CA ASN A 516 8.10 25.29 -13.41
C ASN A 516 6.76 25.99 -13.16
N VAL A 517 6.53 26.39 -11.92
CA VAL A 517 5.36 27.19 -11.52
C VAL A 517 5.75 28.66 -11.52
N PRO A 518 4.96 29.57 -12.10
CA PRO A 518 5.29 30.99 -12.15
C PRO A 518 4.97 31.70 -10.83
N HIS A 519 5.58 31.27 -9.72
CA HIS A 519 5.38 31.88 -8.39
C HIS A 519 6.65 31.85 -7.52
N PRO A 520 7.04 32.94 -6.82
CA PRO A 520 8.30 32.99 -6.07
C PRO A 520 8.44 31.98 -4.91
N LEU A 521 7.32 31.47 -4.38
CA LEU A 521 7.30 30.48 -3.28
C LEU A 521 7.02 29.04 -3.73
N LEU A 522 6.89 28.80 -5.04
CA LEU A 522 6.64 27.48 -5.63
C LEU A 522 7.52 27.31 -6.88
N ASP A 523 8.53 26.45 -6.82
CA ASP A 523 9.44 26.23 -7.96
C ASP A 523 8.82 25.28 -9.00
N GLN A 524 8.53 24.04 -8.61
CA GLN A 524 8.17 22.97 -9.54
C GLN A 524 6.96 22.17 -9.05
N CYS A 525 6.09 21.80 -9.99
CA CYS A 525 5.04 20.82 -9.76
C CYS A 525 5.58 19.42 -10.10
N ILE A 526 5.82 18.57 -9.10
CA ILE A 526 6.42 17.24 -9.27
C ILE A 526 5.38 16.11 -9.38
N ILE A 527 4.18 16.32 -8.84
CA ILE A 527 3.00 15.45 -9.02
C ILE A 527 1.80 16.34 -9.28
N ASP A 528 0.96 15.95 -10.22
CA ASP A 528 -0.36 16.54 -10.46
C ASP A 528 -1.17 15.45 -11.16
N ASP A 529 -1.98 14.77 -10.36
CA ASP A 529 -2.87 13.69 -10.76
C ASP A 529 -4.31 14.00 -10.33
N GLU A 530 -5.23 13.05 -10.53
CA GLU A 530 -6.65 13.28 -10.25
C GLU A 530 -6.98 13.40 -8.76
N ASP A 531 -6.13 12.87 -7.89
CA ASP A 531 -6.33 12.70 -6.45
C ASP A 531 -5.31 13.51 -5.62
N GLU A 532 -4.18 13.93 -6.18
CA GLU A 532 -3.09 14.61 -5.48
C GLU A 532 -2.26 15.54 -6.40
N ILE A 533 -1.83 16.68 -5.86
CA ILE A 533 -0.86 17.59 -6.48
C ILE A 533 0.27 17.85 -5.49
N ILE A 534 1.53 17.73 -5.90
CA ILE A 534 2.71 18.00 -5.07
C ILE A 534 3.63 18.99 -5.76
N TYR A 535 3.98 20.06 -5.04
CA TYR A 535 5.02 21.01 -5.40
C TYR A 535 6.28 20.76 -4.58
N ALA A 536 7.44 20.96 -5.19
CA ALA A 536 8.75 20.97 -4.52
C ALA A 536 9.44 22.30 -4.77
N THR A 537 10.02 22.89 -3.73
CA THR A 537 10.69 24.21 -3.79
C THR A 537 11.90 24.22 -2.87
N GLU A 538 13.03 24.71 -3.36
CA GLU A 538 14.25 24.82 -2.56
C GLU A 538 14.31 26.19 -1.87
N TYR A 539 14.02 26.22 -0.57
CA TYR A 539 14.02 27.43 0.25
C TYR A 539 15.43 27.73 0.75
N SER A 540 15.87 28.97 0.54
CA SER A 540 17.12 29.53 1.05
C SER A 540 16.97 31.02 1.32
N VAL A 541 17.78 31.53 2.24
CA VAL A 541 17.83 32.97 2.60
C VAL A 541 18.22 33.82 1.39
N GLU A 542 19.16 33.36 0.56
CA GLU A 542 19.61 34.07 -0.64
C GLU A 542 18.49 34.26 -1.68
N LYS A 543 17.67 33.22 -1.88
CA LYS A 543 16.65 33.20 -2.93
C LYS A 543 15.33 33.86 -2.49
N HIS A 544 14.97 33.72 -1.22
CA HIS A 544 13.66 34.14 -0.72
C HIS A 544 13.79 35.30 0.26
N TRP A 545 13.48 36.51 -0.20
CA TRP A 545 13.45 37.70 0.66
C TRP A 545 12.55 37.53 1.90
N LEU A 546 11.53 36.67 1.80
CA LEU A 546 10.62 36.34 2.90
C LEU A 546 11.37 35.75 4.09
N LEU A 547 12.40 34.93 3.85
CA LEU A 547 13.27 34.36 4.89
C LEU A 547 14.32 35.37 5.35
N ASP A 548 14.99 36.05 4.42
CA ASP A 548 16.03 37.03 4.73
C ASP A 548 15.54 38.17 5.64
N GLN A 549 14.29 38.60 5.44
CA GLN A 549 13.69 39.75 6.11
C GLN A 549 12.71 39.39 7.23
N HIS A 550 12.55 38.11 7.57
CA HIS A 550 11.71 37.65 8.69
C HIS A 550 12.53 36.72 9.60
N ARG A 551 13.27 37.32 10.54
CA ARG A 551 14.22 36.62 11.41
C ARG A 551 13.84 36.70 12.88
N ILE A 552 14.31 35.73 13.65
CA ILE A 552 14.27 35.74 15.12
C ILE A 552 15.54 36.43 15.64
N LYS A 553 15.43 37.21 16.73
CA LYS A 553 16.59 37.75 17.46
C LYS A 553 17.42 36.61 18.02
N GLY A 554 18.55 36.33 17.38
CA GLY A 554 19.35 35.12 17.58
C GLY A 554 19.84 34.49 16.28
N GLY A 555 19.29 34.90 15.13
CA GLY A 555 19.87 34.69 13.80
C GLY A 555 19.06 33.82 12.84
N SER A 556 18.17 32.94 13.31
CA SER A 556 17.43 32.04 12.41
C SER A 556 16.38 32.78 11.54
N ALA A 557 16.35 32.47 10.23
CA ALA A 557 15.28 32.89 9.33
C ALA A 557 14.08 31.94 9.43
N LEU A 558 12.86 32.49 9.44
CA LEU A 558 11.63 31.73 9.67
C LEU A 558 10.55 32.16 8.66
N ILE A 559 9.77 31.22 8.12
CA ILE A 559 8.59 31.57 7.33
C ILE A 559 7.49 32.12 8.25
N PRO A 560 6.96 33.34 8.02
CA PRO A 560 5.83 33.87 8.78
C PRO A 560 4.57 33.05 8.53
N GLY A 561 3.64 33.05 9.49
CA GLY A 561 2.34 32.39 9.34
C GLY A 561 1.57 32.84 8.08
N THR A 562 1.75 34.10 7.67
CA THR A 562 1.13 34.66 6.46
C THR A 562 1.81 34.23 5.16
N GLY A 563 3.05 33.72 5.22
CA GLY A 563 3.70 33.05 4.10
C GLY A 563 2.94 31.79 3.68
N TYR A 564 2.41 31.02 4.64
CA TYR A 564 1.59 29.85 4.35
C TYR A 564 0.25 30.19 3.69
N LEU A 565 -0.33 31.36 3.97
CA LEU A 565 -1.55 31.82 3.28
C LEU A 565 -1.29 32.06 1.79
N GLU A 566 -0.16 32.69 1.44
CA GLU A 566 0.22 32.89 0.04
C GLU A 566 0.60 31.55 -0.63
N ILE A 567 1.34 30.67 0.06
CA ILE A 567 1.66 29.32 -0.43
C ILE A 567 0.37 28.54 -0.76
N ALA A 568 -0.59 28.55 0.17
CA ALA A 568 -1.87 27.86 0.00
C ALA A 568 -2.66 28.39 -1.20
N LYS A 569 -2.73 29.71 -1.35
CA LYS A 569 -3.36 30.35 -2.50
C LYS A 569 -2.63 29.99 -3.79
N ALA A 570 -1.31 30.13 -3.82
CA ALA A 570 -0.50 29.90 -5.01
C ALA A 570 -0.57 28.43 -5.46
N ALA A 571 -0.57 27.49 -4.51
CA ALA A 571 -0.68 26.06 -4.79
C ALA A 571 -2.02 25.75 -5.46
N VAL A 572 -3.15 26.19 -4.86
CA VAL A 572 -4.47 25.90 -5.43
C VAL A 572 -4.67 26.60 -6.78
N THR A 573 -4.14 27.82 -6.98
CA THR A 573 -4.24 28.55 -8.25
C THR A 573 -3.14 28.24 -9.26
N LYS A 574 -2.23 27.30 -8.95
CA LYS A 574 -1.06 26.94 -9.78
C LYS A 574 -0.20 28.15 -10.17
N GLY A 575 0.02 29.07 -9.23
CA GLY A 575 0.78 30.30 -9.43
C GLY A 575 0.04 31.42 -10.17
N VAL A 576 -1.19 31.20 -10.64
CA VAL A 576 -1.96 32.26 -11.32
C VAL A 576 -2.36 33.34 -10.30
N PRO A 577 -2.03 34.64 -10.53
CA PRO A 577 -2.32 35.72 -9.58
C PRO A 577 -3.82 35.92 -9.34
N ASN A 578 -4.65 35.76 -10.36
CA ASN A 578 -6.10 36.00 -10.29
C ASN A 578 -6.88 34.73 -9.93
N GLY A 579 -7.52 34.73 -8.77
CA GLY A 579 -8.44 33.65 -8.34
C GLY A 579 -8.83 33.82 -6.88
N ALA A 580 -10.14 33.79 -6.59
CA ALA A 580 -10.63 33.82 -5.23
C ALA A 580 -10.47 32.43 -4.59
N VAL A 581 -10.00 32.41 -3.35
CA VAL A 581 -9.65 31.18 -2.62
C VAL A 581 -10.25 31.24 -1.23
N ALA A 582 -10.78 30.09 -0.78
CA ALA A 582 -11.14 29.86 0.61
C ALA A 582 -10.09 28.94 1.22
N ILE A 583 -9.55 29.34 2.37
CA ILE A 583 -8.67 28.52 3.21
C ILE A 583 -9.43 28.28 4.51
N GLN A 584 -9.60 27.03 4.91
CA GLN A 584 -10.28 26.64 6.13
C GLN A 584 -9.33 25.82 7.00
N GLU A 585 -9.46 25.96 8.32
CA GLU A 585 -8.76 25.13 9.29
C GLU A 585 -7.23 25.10 9.06
N LEU A 586 -6.62 26.26 8.78
CA LEU A 586 -5.16 26.35 8.66
C LEU A 586 -4.53 26.28 10.05
N PHE A 587 -3.75 25.25 10.32
CA PHE A 587 -3.00 25.06 11.57
C PHE A 587 -1.50 25.15 11.33
N PHE A 588 -0.78 25.77 12.27
CA PHE A 588 0.68 25.77 12.31
C PHE A 588 1.16 24.68 13.26
N ILE A 589 1.83 23.67 12.73
CA ILE A 589 2.28 22.47 13.45
C ILE A 589 3.68 22.65 14.00
N ALA A 590 4.60 23.14 13.18
CA ALA A 590 6.00 23.38 13.55
C ALA A 590 6.62 24.54 12.76
N PRO A 591 7.55 25.30 13.34
CA PRO A 591 8.23 26.39 12.64
C PRO A 591 9.11 25.88 11.49
N LEU A 592 9.07 26.54 10.33
CA LEU A 592 9.94 26.28 9.18
C LEU A 592 11.09 27.27 9.19
N GLU A 593 12.17 26.87 9.85
CA GLU A 593 13.42 27.64 9.95
C GLU A 593 14.41 27.23 8.85
N VAL A 594 15.16 28.18 8.30
CA VAL A 594 16.24 27.95 7.33
C VAL A 594 17.47 28.70 7.81
N ALA A 595 18.61 28.00 7.99
CA ALA A 595 19.86 28.67 8.35
C ALA A 595 20.46 29.44 7.15
N ASP A 596 21.38 30.37 7.43
CA ASP A 596 21.94 31.28 6.42
C ASP A 596 22.67 30.57 5.27
N ASP A 597 23.32 29.44 5.58
CA ASP A 597 24.07 28.59 4.63
C ASP A 597 23.30 27.33 4.23
N GLU A 598 22.03 27.22 4.62
CA GLU A 598 21.20 26.05 4.40
C GLU A 598 20.22 26.23 3.24
N LYS A 599 20.00 25.13 2.52
CA LYS A 599 18.93 24.98 1.55
C LYS A 599 18.00 23.88 2.03
N LYS A 600 16.72 24.18 2.19
CA LYS A 600 15.69 23.21 2.59
C LYS A 600 14.72 22.94 1.45
N GLU A 601 14.53 21.68 1.12
CA GLU A 601 13.42 21.28 0.24
C GLU A 601 12.11 21.36 1.02
N VAL A 602 11.20 22.18 0.51
CA VAL A 602 9.82 22.32 1.00
C VAL A 602 8.89 21.64 0.00
N ARG A 603 8.07 20.73 0.48
CA ARG A 603 6.96 20.13 -0.27
C ARG A 603 5.62 20.72 0.13
N VAL A 604 4.80 21.03 -0.86
CA VAL A 604 3.41 21.46 -0.67
C VAL A 604 2.52 20.45 -1.38
N THR A 605 1.75 19.70 -0.61
CA THR A 605 0.87 18.63 -1.11
C THR A 605 -0.58 19.08 -1.03
N LEU A 606 -1.36 18.81 -2.08
CA LEU A 606 -2.80 19.02 -2.18
C LEU A 606 -3.47 17.68 -2.49
N ALA A 607 -3.98 16.99 -1.47
CA ALA A 607 -4.79 15.79 -1.66
C ALA A 607 -6.25 16.17 -1.85
N LYS A 608 -6.92 15.61 -2.86
CA LYS A 608 -8.29 15.95 -3.22
C LYS A 608 -9.28 15.37 -2.21
N ASP A 609 -10.18 16.22 -1.72
CA ASP A 609 -11.28 15.86 -0.83
C ASP A 609 -12.58 16.46 -1.38
N GLY A 610 -13.23 15.72 -2.29
CA GLY A 610 -14.43 16.18 -2.98
C GLY A 610 -14.19 17.38 -3.92
N HIS A 611 -14.69 18.56 -3.53
CA HIS A 611 -14.52 19.83 -4.25
C HIS A 611 -13.43 20.74 -3.65
N GLU A 612 -12.78 20.30 -2.57
CA GLU A 612 -11.70 20.99 -1.86
C GLU A 612 -10.41 20.16 -1.93
N TYR A 613 -9.31 20.73 -1.44
CA TYR A 613 -8.04 20.04 -1.28
C TYR A 613 -7.60 20.09 0.19
N ALA A 614 -7.17 18.96 0.74
CA ALA A 614 -6.38 18.91 1.96
C ALA A 614 -4.92 19.29 1.63
N LEU A 615 -4.48 20.44 2.14
CA LEU A 615 -3.14 20.98 1.96
C LEU A 615 -2.24 20.60 3.13
N THR A 616 -1.02 20.15 2.85
CA THR A 616 0.08 20.03 3.82
C THR A 616 1.37 20.68 3.31
N VAL A 617 2.16 21.26 4.22
CA VAL A 617 3.48 21.84 3.92
C VAL A 617 4.52 21.14 4.78
N THR A 618 5.52 20.53 4.16
CA THR A 618 6.51 19.68 4.84
C THR A 618 7.95 20.00 4.40
N THR A 619 8.94 19.83 5.28
CA THR A 619 10.36 19.84 4.88
C THR A 619 11.03 18.49 5.08
N LYS A 620 12.08 18.25 4.30
CA LYS A 620 12.98 17.11 4.45
C LYS A 620 13.91 17.29 5.65
N GLU A 621 13.90 16.36 6.61
CA GLU A 621 14.86 16.27 7.73
C GLU A 621 15.55 14.88 7.75
N GLY A 622 16.86 14.84 8.04
CA GLY A 622 17.61 13.58 8.26
C GLY A 622 18.16 12.86 7.00
N GLY A 623 18.86 11.74 7.24
CA GLY A 623 19.46 10.84 6.23
C GLY A 623 18.42 9.95 5.52
N ALA A 624 18.86 8.95 4.76
CA ALA A 624 17.96 8.08 3.98
C ALA A 624 17.35 6.95 4.84
N PRO A 625 16.01 6.78 4.88
CA PRO A 625 15.00 7.53 4.14
C PRO A 625 14.69 8.89 4.77
N PRO A 626 14.38 9.92 3.95
CA PRO A 626 14.09 11.26 4.45
C PRO A 626 12.83 11.27 5.32
N VAL A 627 12.95 11.85 6.51
CA VAL A 627 11.79 12.10 7.38
C VAL A 627 11.17 13.43 6.96
N TRP A 628 9.88 13.43 6.63
CA TRP A 628 9.16 14.64 6.27
C TRP A 628 8.54 15.25 7.52
N ARG A 629 8.98 16.45 7.89
CA ARG A 629 8.41 17.20 9.01
C ARG A 629 7.29 18.10 8.52
N GLU A 630 6.10 17.93 9.08
CA GLU A 630 4.94 18.80 8.79
C GLU A 630 5.05 20.13 9.53
N HIS A 631 4.82 21.22 8.79
CA HIS A 631 4.84 22.59 9.31
C HIS A 631 3.47 23.24 9.35
N ALA A 632 2.62 22.96 8.36
CA ALA A 632 1.28 23.51 8.29
C ALA A 632 0.34 22.57 7.53
N ARG A 633 -0.95 22.66 7.88
CA ARG A 633 -2.03 21.97 7.14
C ARG A 633 -3.28 22.82 7.05
N ALA A 634 -4.05 22.68 5.98
CA ALA A 634 -5.31 23.39 5.78
C ALA A 634 -6.26 22.63 4.83
N ARG A 635 -7.51 23.08 4.72
CA ARG A 635 -8.41 22.78 3.60
C ARG A 635 -8.48 23.99 2.68
N VAL A 636 -8.28 23.81 1.38
CA VAL A 636 -8.24 24.91 0.41
C VAL A 636 -9.14 24.64 -0.78
N ALA A 637 -9.85 25.66 -1.24
CA ALA A 637 -10.76 25.56 -2.38
C ALA A 637 -10.72 26.82 -3.24
N LYS A 638 -10.77 26.63 -4.57
CA LYS A 638 -11.11 27.73 -5.49
C LYS A 638 -12.57 28.06 -5.31
N VAL A 639 -12.86 29.33 -5.13
CA VAL A 639 -14.23 29.81 -5.01
C VAL A 639 -14.50 30.92 -6.01
N ASN A 640 -15.77 31.13 -6.34
CA ASN A 640 -16.22 32.31 -7.07
C ASN A 640 -17.26 33.06 -6.23
N PRO A 641 -16.86 33.64 -5.08
CA PRO A 641 -17.81 34.25 -4.17
C PRO A 641 -18.19 35.65 -4.67
N ALA A 642 -19.45 36.03 -4.46
CA ALA A 642 -19.85 37.42 -4.60
C ALA A 642 -19.03 38.28 -3.62
N ALA A 643 -18.46 39.38 -4.11
CA ALA A 643 -17.69 40.28 -3.25
C ALA A 643 -18.57 40.80 -2.10
N PRO A 644 -18.08 40.85 -0.86
CA PRO A 644 -18.83 41.40 0.27
C PRO A 644 -19.20 42.86 0.03
N THR A 645 -20.22 43.33 0.76
CA THR A 645 -20.59 44.75 0.70
C THR A 645 -19.43 45.61 1.23
N ALA A 646 -19.08 46.66 0.49
CA ALA A 646 -18.03 47.60 0.88
C ALA A 646 -18.34 48.20 2.26
N GLN A 647 -17.32 48.28 3.12
CA GLN A 647 -17.45 48.85 4.45
C GLN A 647 -17.11 50.33 4.45
N ASN A 648 -17.78 51.11 5.30
CA ASN A 648 -17.47 52.53 5.46
C ASN A 648 -16.36 52.72 6.49
N ILE A 649 -15.15 52.99 6.01
CA ILE A 649 -13.94 53.21 6.83
C ILE A 649 -14.14 54.33 7.85
N GLN A 650 -14.84 55.42 7.49
CA GLN A 650 -15.10 56.54 8.40
C GLN A 650 -15.98 56.14 9.59
N ASN A 651 -16.95 55.25 9.36
CA ASN A 651 -17.79 54.73 10.44
C ASN A 651 -17.00 53.83 11.41
N ILE A 652 -15.95 53.16 10.95
CA ILE A 652 -15.07 52.36 11.80
C ILE A 652 -14.14 53.27 12.60
N LEU A 653 -13.53 54.27 11.95
CA LEU A 653 -12.71 55.30 12.62
C LEU A 653 -13.48 56.02 13.74
N ALA A 654 -14.76 56.32 13.52
CA ALA A 654 -15.61 56.94 14.53
C ALA A 654 -15.85 56.07 15.79
N ARG A 655 -15.61 54.75 15.72
CA ARG A 655 -15.66 53.82 16.87
C ARG A 655 -14.29 53.57 17.49
N CYS A 656 -13.20 53.74 16.73
CA CYS A 656 -11.83 53.52 17.18
C CYS A 656 -11.16 54.81 17.73
N THR A 657 -11.74 55.44 18.76
CA THR A 657 -11.25 56.73 19.28
C THR A 657 -10.49 56.63 20.61
N ALA A 658 -10.24 55.42 21.12
CA ALA A 658 -9.65 55.21 22.45
C ALA A 658 -8.15 55.54 22.49
N ARG A 659 -7.42 55.20 21.43
CA ARG A 659 -5.97 55.46 21.30
C ARG A 659 -5.60 55.55 19.83
N GLU A 660 -4.71 56.48 19.48
CA GLU A 660 -4.17 56.64 18.13
C GLU A 660 -2.65 56.57 18.16
N GLU A 661 -2.07 55.87 17.18
CA GLU A 661 -0.64 55.76 16.98
C GLU A 661 -0.27 56.06 15.54
N SER A 662 0.74 56.91 15.35
CA SER A 662 1.28 57.26 14.03
C SER A 662 2.74 56.81 13.94
N TYR A 663 3.08 56.16 12.84
CA TYR A 663 4.39 55.55 12.60
C TYR A 663 5.09 56.29 11.45
N GLN A 664 6.35 56.69 11.65
CA GLN A 664 7.19 57.19 10.56
C GLN A 664 7.72 56.04 9.71
N ALA A 665 7.82 56.25 8.40
CA ALA A 665 8.11 55.20 7.40
C ALA A 665 9.40 54.39 7.63
N MET A 666 10.34 54.88 8.44
CA MET A 666 11.63 54.20 8.72
C MET A 666 11.93 54.00 10.22
N GLN A 667 11.01 54.32 11.13
CA GLN A 667 11.21 54.19 12.59
C GLN A 667 10.16 53.29 13.26
N GLN A 668 9.41 52.52 12.48
CA GLN A 668 8.46 51.56 13.01
C GLN A 668 9.24 50.44 13.72
N GLU A 669 9.04 50.28 15.02
CA GLU A 669 9.45 49.11 15.78
C GLU A 669 8.23 48.58 16.53
N THR A 670 7.74 47.39 16.14
CA THR A 670 6.70 46.71 16.92
C THR A 670 7.29 46.19 18.24
N GLN A 671 6.47 45.94 19.26
CA GLN A 671 6.97 45.40 20.52
C GLN A 671 7.62 44.01 20.33
N GLN A 672 7.07 43.18 19.42
CA GLN A 672 7.68 41.90 19.05
C GLN A 672 9.00 42.08 18.32
N GLU A 673 9.14 43.09 17.46
CA GLU A 673 10.42 43.44 16.82
C GLU A 673 11.45 44.03 17.80
N LYS A 674 11.01 44.65 18.89
CA LYS A 674 11.93 45.12 19.95
C LYS A 674 12.51 43.96 20.76
N LEU A 675 11.75 42.90 20.95
CA LEU A 675 12.09 41.84 21.92
C LEU A 675 12.48 40.50 21.27
N TYR A 676 11.87 40.11 20.14
CA TYR A 676 11.93 38.72 19.65
C TYR A 676 12.23 38.57 18.15
N LEU A 677 11.81 39.52 17.30
CA LEU A 677 11.94 39.43 15.84
C LEU A 677 12.85 40.54 15.28
N ASP A 678 13.49 40.28 14.14
CA ASP A 678 14.27 41.25 13.38
C ASP A 678 13.71 41.31 11.96
N PHE A 679 12.90 42.34 11.70
CA PHE A 679 12.17 42.49 10.45
C PHE A 679 12.93 43.39 9.48
N GLY A 680 13.03 42.94 8.23
CA GLY A 680 13.61 43.73 7.15
C GLY A 680 12.71 44.87 6.67
N PRO A 681 13.19 45.70 5.73
CA PRO A 681 12.51 46.91 5.29
C PRO A 681 11.10 46.70 4.71
N ARG A 682 10.77 45.51 4.17
CA ARG A 682 9.42 45.19 3.64
C ARG A 682 8.33 45.16 4.71
N TRP A 683 8.68 44.96 5.98
CA TRP A 683 7.74 45.01 7.11
C TRP A 683 7.50 46.43 7.64
N LYS A 684 8.11 47.47 7.07
CA LYS A 684 7.86 48.87 7.45
C LYS A 684 6.60 49.43 6.78
N VAL A 685 5.48 48.71 6.92
CA VAL A 685 4.20 48.98 6.25
C VAL A 685 3.20 49.75 7.11
N LEU A 686 3.28 49.69 8.43
CA LEU A 686 2.28 50.34 9.29
C LEU A 686 2.47 51.86 9.26
N ARG A 687 1.36 52.60 9.14
CA ARG A 687 1.39 54.07 9.12
C ARG A 687 0.58 54.69 10.23
N GLN A 688 -0.63 54.19 10.43
CA GLN A 688 -1.54 54.69 11.45
C GLN A 688 -2.33 53.54 12.04
N VAL A 689 -2.59 53.59 13.34
CA VAL A 689 -3.45 52.64 14.05
C VAL A 689 -4.39 53.42 14.97
N HIS A 690 -5.68 53.08 14.90
CA HIS A 690 -6.73 53.62 15.74
C HIS A 690 -7.36 52.46 16.54
N PHE A 691 -7.35 52.54 17.86
CA PHE A 691 -7.93 51.54 18.76
C PHE A 691 -9.29 52.00 19.29
N GLY A 692 -10.25 51.08 19.33
CA GLY A 692 -11.52 51.18 20.06
C GLY A 692 -11.52 50.29 21.30
N GLU A 693 -12.71 49.92 21.80
CA GLU A 693 -12.84 49.09 23.01
C GLU A 693 -12.48 47.62 22.75
N ASN A 694 -13.03 47.01 21.70
CA ASN A 694 -12.76 45.62 21.29
C ASN A 694 -12.39 45.50 19.80
N GLU A 695 -12.04 46.60 19.16
CA GLU A 695 -11.70 46.66 17.74
C GLU A 695 -10.57 47.65 17.49
N ALA A 696 -9.84 47.48 16.39
CA ALA A 696 -8.78 48.40 15.96
C ALA A 696 -8.72 48.47 14.44
N LEU A 697 -8.34 49.63 13.91
CA LEU A 697 -8.20 49.88 12.48
C LEU A 697 -6.79 50.39 12.18
N ALA A 698 -6.09 49.71 11.28
CA ALA A 698 -4.76 50.11 10.83
C ALA A 698 -4.75 50.51 9.35
N LEU A 699 -3.97 51.54 9.01
CA LEU A 699 -3.57 51.89 7.65
C LEU A 699 -2.17 51.31 7.39
N LEU A 700 -2.07 50.47 6.36
CA LEU A 700 -0.82 49.85 5.92
C LEU A 700 -0.48 50.28 4.49
N ILE A 701 0.77 50.65 4.27
CA ILE A 701 1.31 51.14 2.99
C ILE A 701 2.64 50.45 2.70
N LEU A 702 2.68 49.66 1.63
CA LEU A 702 3.94 49.09 1.14
C LEU A 702 4.90 50.22 0.70
N PRO A 703 6.16 50.23 1.19
CA PRO A 703 7.15 51.21 0.74
C PRO A 703 7.29 51.20 -0.78
N GLU A 704 7.41 52.39 -1.38
CA GLU A 704 7.39 52.58 -2.84
C GLU A 704 8.44 51.73 -3.59
N GLN A 705 9.60 51.51 -2.97
CA GLN A 705 10.68 50.68 -3.53
C GLN A 705 10.34 49.18 -3.66
N TYR A 706 9.25 48.69 -3.05
CA TYR A 706 8.83 47.29 -3.07
C TYR A 706 7.51 47.04 -3.81
N THR A 707 6.94 48.04 -4.50
CA THR A 707 5.65 47.88 -5.21
C THR A 707 5.69 46.83 -6.32
N ALA A 708 6.87 46.50 -6.84
CA ALA A 708 7.05 45.42 -7.80
C ALA A 708 6.64 44.03 -7.25
N ASP A 709 6.71 43.84 -5.94
CA ASP A 709 6.34 42.58 -5.29
C ASP A 709 4.84 42.28 -5.46
N LEU A 710 3.99 43.32 -5.58
CA LEU A 710 2.54 43.18 -5.77
C LEU A 710 2.16 42.55 -7.13
N ALA A 711 3.09 42.50 -8.09
CA ALA A 711 2.89 41.78 -9.34
C ALA A 711 3.07 40.26 -9.20
N GLN A 712 3.80 39.82 -8.19
CA GLN A 712 4.15 38.41 -7.96
C GLN A 712 3.34 37.80 -6.80
N TYR A 713 3.05 38.60 -5.77
CA TYR A 713 2.35 38.18 -4.57
C TYR A 713 0.92 38.72 -4.56
N THR A 714 -0.06 37.83 -4.38
CA THR A 714 -1.49 38.22 -4.33
C THR A 714 -1.86 38.76 -2.96
N ILE A 715 -1.42 38.09 -1.90
CA ILE A 715 -1.50 38.59 -0.54
C ILE A 715 -0.08 38.79 -0.01
N HIS A 716 0.46 39.99 -0.20
CA HIS A 716 1.84 40.32 0.16
C HIS A 716 2.16 39.93 1.63
N PRO A 717 3.06 38.96 1.89
CA PRO A 717 3.22 38.36 3.22
C PRO A 717 3.50 39.37 4.35
N ALA A 718 4.39 40.35 4.12
CA ALA A 718 4.70 41.38 5.10
C ALA A 718 3.52 42.32 5.44
N MET A 719 2.67 42.62 4.44
CA MET A 719 1.48 43.44 4.67
C MET A 719 0.43 42.65 5.43
N MET A 720 0.21 41.38 5.08
CA MET A 720 -0.71 40.50 5.79
C MET A 720 -0.29 40.26 7.24
N ASP A 721 1.02 40.09 7.47
CA ASP A 721 1.55 39.79 8.80
C ASP A 721 1.25 40.94 9.76
N LEU A 722 1.56 42.17 9.36
CA LEU A 722 1.21 43.34 10.16
C LEU A 722 -0.27 43.70 10.13
N ALA A 723 -1.02 43.32 9.09
CA ALA A 723 -2.47 43.50 9.06
C ALA A 723 -3.19 42.63 10.10
N THR A 724 -2.59 41.53 10.54
CA THR A 724 -3.18 40.60 11.53
C THR A 724 -2.61 40.74 12.93
N SER A 725 -1.36 41.20 13.07
CA SER A 725 -0.65 41.25 14.37
C SER A 725 -0.70 42.60 15.11
N PHE A 726 -1.04 43.72 14.46
CA PHE A 726 -0.99 45.05 15.09
C PHE A 726 -1.93 45.24 16.29
N ALA A 727 -2.95 44.39 16.42
CA ALA A 727 -4.03 44.51 17.39
C ALA A 727 -3.77 43.78 18.72
N MET A 728 -2.56 43.24 18.96
CA MET A 728 -2.17 42.63 20.24
C MET A 728 -2.49 43.50 21.48
N PRO A 729 -2.42 44.84 21.44
CA PRO A 729 -2.84 45.68 22.58
C PRO A 729 -4.33 45.55 22.99
N LEU A 730 -5.18 44.91 22.19
CA LEU A 730 -6.56 44.59 22.56
C LEU A 730 -6.68 43.39 23.52
N ILE A 731 -5.60 42.61 23.71
CA ILE A 731 -5.61 41.43 24.58
C ILE A 731 -5.66 41.88 26.05
N PRO A 732 -6.63 41.40 26.85
CA PRO A 732 -6.71 41.74 28.27
C PRO A 732 -5.42 41.35 29.02
N GLY A 733 -4.79 42.32 29.69
CA GLY A 733 -3.55 42.10 30.45
C GLY A 733 -2.26 42.20 29.62
N TYR A 734 -2.34 42.60 28.35
CA TYR A 734 -1.15 42.85 27.51
C TYR A 734 -0.46 44.16 27.91
N GLU A 735 0.49 44.09 28.84
CA GLU A 735 1.28 45.25 29.30
C GLU A 735 2.59 45.47 28.50
N GLY A 736 2.77 44.77 27.38
CA GLY A 736 3.97 44.92 26.54
C GLY A 736 5.27 44.36 27.16
N GLY A 737 5.16 43.51 28.20
CA GLY A 737 6.28 42.78 28.83
C GLY A 737 6.75 41.54 28.04
N ASP A 738 7.34 40.55 28.73
CA ASP A 738 7.98 39.32 28.19
C ASP A 738 7.04 38.33 27.45
N ASP A 739 5.83 38.77 27.06
CA ASP A 739 4.81 37.93 26.44
C ASP A 739 4.98 37.92 24.91
N PHE A 740 5.45 36.78 24.38
CA PHE A 740 5.55 36.53 22.94
C PHE A 740 4.32 35.76 22.44
N TYR A 741 3.74 36.20 21.32
CA TYR A 741 2.56 35.56 20.72
C TYR A 741 2.89 35.08 19.32
N VAL A 742 2.57 33.81 19.04
CA VAL A 742 2.76 33.20 17.72
C VAL A 742 1.42 32.80 17.11
N PRO A 743 1.26 32.85 15.77
CA PRO A 743 0.10 32.30 15.09
C PRO A 743 -0.10 30.82 15.42
N LEU A 744 -1.32 30.45 15.84
CA LEU A 744 -1.70 29.05 16.09
C LEU A 744 -2.57 28.50 14.97
N SER A 745 -3.60 29.24 14.56
CA SER A 745 -4.49 28.81 13.48
C SER A 745 -5.31 29.95 12.86
N TYR A 746 -5.84 29.68 11.68
CA TYR A 746 -6.92 30.43 11.04
C TYR A 746 -8.10 29.48 10.78
N LYS A 747 -9.27 29.74 11.37
CA LYS A 747 -10.46 28.91 11.10
C LYS A 747 -10.95 29.06 9.67
N ARG A 748 -11.02 30.30 9.17
CA ARG A 748 -11.41 30.57 7.79
C ARG A 748 -10.77 31.86 7.28
N VAL A 749 -10.17 31.81 6.10
CA VAL A 749 -9.65 32.95 5.34
C VAL A 749 -10.29 32.94 3.97
N GLN A 750 -10.91 34.05 3.59
CA GLN A 750 -11.56 34.25 2.30
C GLN A 750 -10.83 35.35 1.54
N ILE A 751 -10.17 35.00 0.44
CA ILE A 751 -9.40 35.93 -0.40
C ILE A 751 -10.25 36.25 -1.63
N TYR A 752 -10.63 37.52 -1.80
CA TYR A 752 -11.49 37.99 -2.89
C TYR A 752 -10.70 38.65 -4.02
N ALA A 753 -9.62 39.35 -3.70
CA ALA A 753 -8.80 40.10 -4.64
C ALA A 753 -7.37 40.30 -4.11
N ALA A 754 -6.44 40.61 -5.03
CA ALA A 754 -5.06 40.94 -4.69
C ALA A 754 -4.98 42.24 -3.85
N LEU A 755 -3.99 42.32 -2.95
CA LEU A 755 -3.78 43.50 -2.13
C LEU A 755 -3.16 44.64 -2.95
N PRO A 756 -3.73 45.85 -2.95
CA PRO A 756 -3.08 47.04 -3.48
C PRO A 756 -1.98 47.53 -2.50
N GLN A 757 -1.18 48.50 -2.95
CA GLN A 757 -0.12 49.11 -2.13
C GLN A 757 -0.64 49.70 -0.79
N ARG A 758 -1.87 50.22 -0.79
CA ARG A 758 -2.53 50.87 0.34
C ARG A 758 -3.76 50.08 0.78
N ILE A 759 -3.75 49.58 2.01
CA ILE A 759 -4.86 48.81 2.58
C ILE A 759 -5.24 49.31 3.97
N TYR A 760 -6.49 49.06 4.36
CA TYR A 760 -6.97 49.18 5.74
C TYR A 760 -7.22 47.80 6.33
N SER A 761 -6.73 47.53 7.53
CA SER A 761 -7.02 46.31 8.28
C SER A 761 -7.87 46.62 9.50
N HIS A 762 -9.07 46.06 9.57
CA HIS A 762 -9.99 46.17 10.69
C HIS A 762 -10.00 44.88 11.48
N VAL A 763 -9.47 44.91 12.70
CA VAL A 763 -9.37 43.76 13.60
C VAL A 763 -10.37 43.90 14.74
N ARG A 764 -11.05 42.81 15.10
CA ARG A 764 -12.02 42.75 16.21
C ARG A 764 -11.64 41.61 17.14
N PHE A 765 -11.52 41.89 18.42
CA PHE A 765 -11.17 40.92 19.46
C PHE A 765 -12.41 40.21 19.99
N HIS A 766 -12.35 38.88 20.15
CA HIS A 766 -13.41 38.08 20.74
C HIS A 766 -13.21 37.94 22.25
N ALA A 767 -14.16 38.45 23.04
CA ALA A 767 -14.08 38.45 24.52
C ALA A 767 -14.19 37.06 25.19
N HIS A 768 -14.40 35.98 24.43
CA HIS A 768 -14.61 34.63 24.96
C HIS A 768 -13.33 33.76 25.03
N GLY A 769 -12.16 34.28 24.63
CA GLY A 769 -10.88 33.57 24.69
C GLY A 769 -10.10 33.79 26.00
N SER A 770 -9.27 32.81 26.38
CA SER A 770 -8.26 33.00 27.45
C SER A 770 -7.17 33.98 26.98
N PRO A 771 -6.57 34.81 27.85
CA PRO A 771 -5.40 35.63 27.50
C PRO A 771 -4.22 34.80 26.94
N GLU A 772 -4.17 33.50 27.23
CA GLU A 772 -3.16 32.59 26.68
C GLU A 772 -3.38 32.23 25.21
N VAL A 773 -4.63 32.30 24.72
CA VAL A 773 -5.04 31.92 23.36
C VAL A 773 -6.06 32.95 22.84
N PRO A 774 -5.63 34.17 22.47
CA PRO A 774 -6.53 35.20 22.01
C PRO A 774 -6.98 34.96 20.55
N THR A 775 -8.22 35.33 20.25
CA THR A 775 -8.85 35.12 18.94
C THR A 775 -9.41 36.42 18.37
N PHE A 776 -9.20 36.63 17.07
CA PHE A 776 -9.58 37.85 16.35
C PHE A 776 -10.31 37.55 15.04
N ASP A 777 -11.23 38.43 14.65
CA ASP A 777 -11.68 38.53 13.26
C ASP A 777 -10.97 39.69 12.58
N VAL A 778 -10.56 39.50 11.32
CA VAL A 778 -9.84 40.53 10.56
C VAL A 778 -10.51 40.75 9.21
N THR A 779 -10.75 42.01 8.86
CA THR A 779 -11.25 42.40 7.54
C THR A 779 -10.27 43.37 6.89
N ILE A 780 -9.74 43.00 5.73
CA ILE A 780 -8.80 43.82 4.96
C ILE A 780 -9.52 44.46 3.78
N MET A 781 -9.35 45.77 3.63
CA MET A 781 -10.10 46.60 2.70
C MET A 781 -9.16 47.47 1.84
N GLY A 782 -9.60 47.78 0.62
CA GLY A 782 -9.03 48.85 -0.19
C GLY A 782 -9.42 50.24 0.32
N GLU A 783 -8.88 51.30 -0.30
CA GLU A 783 -9.17 52.69 0.08
C GLU A 783 -10.64 53.09 -0.12
N ASP A 784 -11.31 52.43 -1.06
CA ASP A 784 -12.73 52.61 -1.37
C ASP A 784 -13.65 51.83 -0.40
N GLY A 785 -13.08 51.12 0.57
CA GLY A 785 -13.81 50.27 1.51
C GLY A 785 -14.19 48.90 0.95
N ARG A 786 -13.77 48.55 -0.27
CA ARG A 786 -13.99 47.22 -0.84
C ARG A 786 -13.23 46.18 -0.04
N VAL A 787 -13.92 45.11 0.36
CA VAL A 787 -13.32 43.99 1.10
C VAL A 787 -12.47 43.13 0.15
N LEU A 788 -11.21 42.92 0.53
CA LEU A 788 -10.21 42.16 -0.22
C LEU A 788 -9.94 40.79 0.42
N VAL A 789 -9.86 40.74 1.75
CA VAL A 789 -9.66 39.51 2.53
C VAL A 789 -10.53 39.57 3.79
N GLU A 790 -11.20 38.46 4.10
CA GLU A 790 -11.87 38.26 5.40
C GLU A 790 -11.26 37.07 6.13
N ILE A 791 -11.00 37.25 7.41
CA ILE A 791 -10.46 36.24 8.31
C ILE A 791 -11.41 36.10 9.48
N THR A 792 -11.89 34.88 9.70
CA THR A 792 -12.72 34.51 10.84
C THR A 792 -11.90 33.65 11.80
N GLU A 793 -11.92 33.99 13.09
CA GLU A 793 -11.23 33.29 14.18
C GLU A 793 -9.74 33.01 13.88
N PHE A 794 -8.96 34.09 13.71
CA PHE A 794 -7.50 34.05 13.76
C PHE A 794 -7.04 33.92 15.22
N THR A 795 -6.35 32.84 15.53
CA THR A 795 -5.97 32.50 16.91
C THR A 795 -4.46 32.58 17.08
N LEU A 796 -4.02 33.27 18.13
CA LEU A 796 -2.62 33.32 18.57
C LEU A 796 -2.44 32.46 19.82
N LYS A 797 -1.20 32.07 20.12
CA LYS A 797 -0.82 31.42 21.38
C LYS A 797 0.31 32.16 22.06
N ARG A 798 0.19 32.39 23.37
CA ARG A 798 1.26 32.95 24.20
C ARG A 798 2.35 31.91 24.45
N VAL A 799 3.61 32.27 24.23
CA VAL A 799 4.79 31.42 24.42
C VAL A 799 5.77 32.12 25.37
N SER A 800 6.38 31.36 26.29
CA SER A 800 7.36 31.90 27.24
C SER A 800 8.75 32.03 26.60
N HIS A 801 9.45 33.13 26.92
CA HIS A 801 10.78 33.45 26.38
C HIS A 801 11.83 32.33 26.63
N GLN A 802 11.80 31.65 27.79
CA GLN A 802 12.72 30.55 28.10
C GLN A 802 12.52 29.30 27.24
N ALA A 803 11.28 29.00 26.83
CA ALA A 803 10.99 27.83 25.99
C ALA A 803 11.56 27.99 24.58
N MET A 804 11.53 29.22 24.05
CA MET A 804 12.11 29.55 22.74
C MET A 804 13.65 29.50 22.73
N VAL A 805 14.29 30.08 23.76
CA VAL A 805 15.76 30.10 23.87
C VAL A 805 16.34 28.70 24.15
N MET A 806 15.62 27.83 24.88
CA MET A 806 16.08 26.45 25.10
C MET A 806 15.98 25.57 23.83
N GLN A 807 15.03 25.84 22.93
CA GLN A 807 14.93 25.13 21.65
C GLN A 807 16.01 25.54 20.64
N SER A 808 16.39 26.83 20.60
CA SER A 808 17.47 27.32 19.73
C SER A 808 18.87 26.98 20.26
N SER A 809 19.07 27.01 21.59
CA SER A 809 20.38 26.75 22.22
C SER A 809 20.81 25.27 22.19
N ARG A 810 19.86 24.32 22.11
CA ARG A 810 20.18 22.88 21.97
C ARG A 810 20.70 22.50 20.58
N ARG A 811 20.48 23.35 19.57
CA ARG A 811 20.90 23.10 18.17
C ARG A 811 22.11 23.95 17.73
N GLY A 812 22.39 25.06 18.42
CA GLY A 812 23.53 25.96 18.13
C GLY A 812 24.89 25.59 18.76
N ALA A 813 24.97 24.52 19.55
CA ALA A 813 26.25 24.01 20.03
C ALA A 813 26.96 23.24 18.90
N GLY A 814 27.56 24.00 17.98
CA GLY A 814 28.44 23.47 16.96
C GLY A 814 29.52 22.60 17.60
N VAL A 815 29.56 21.33 17.18
CA VAL A 815 30.69 20.45 17.41
C VAL A 815 31.92 21.17 16.87
N GLN A 816 32.77 21.66 17.78
CA GLN A 816 34.10 22.10 17.42
C GLN A 816 34.80 20.94 16.72
N LYS A 817 35.22 21.18 15.48
CA LYS A 817 36.11 20.30 14.70
C LYS A 817 37.41 20.06 15.49
N GLY A 818 37.40 19.07 16.37
CA GLY A 818 38.58 18.41 16.90
C GLY A 818 38.83 17.16 16.07
N GLY A 819 39.97 17.12 15.37
CA GLY A 819 40.36 16.00 14.52
C GLY A 819 40.37 14.68 15.28
N GLY A 820 39.43 13.81 14.94
CA GLY A 820 39.32 12.44 15.38
C GLY A 820 38.20 11.80 14.58
N GLU A 821 38.57 11.00 13.57
CA GLU A 821 37.64 10.19 12.78
C GLU A 821 36.78 9.35 13.72
N THR A 822 35.56 9.83 13.99
CA THR A 822 34.48 9.02 14.51
C THR A 822 33.65 8.66 13.29
N ALA A 823 33.78 7.40 12.87
CA ALA A 823 32.97 6.81 11.82
C ALA A 823 31.49 6.93 12.23
N VAL A 824 30.81 7.94 11.67
CA VAL A 824 29.36 7.92 11.53
C VAL A 824 29.08 6.72 10.65
N SER A 825 28.49 5.67 11.21
CA SER A 825 27.99 4.53 10.45
C SER A 825 26.98 5.07 9.44
N GLN A 826 27.42 5.23 8.20
CA GLN A 826 26.53 5.39 7.05
C GLN A 826 25.84 4.03 6.90
N SER A 827 24.54 3.97 7.13
CA SER A 827 23.76 2.79 6.77
C SER A 827 23.91 2.55 5.26
N GLU A 828 24.39 1.36 4.88
CA GLU A 828 24.50 0.98 3.47
C GLU A 828 23.12 1.10 2.80
N PRO A 829 23.05 1.61 1.55
CA PRO A 829 21.78 1.75 0.85
C PRO A 829 21.14 0.36 0.66
N THR A 830 19.82 0.26 0.87
CA THR A 830 19.10 -1.00 0.61
C THR A 830 19.23 -1.39 -0.86
N LEU A 831 19.20 -2.69 -1.15
CA LEU A 831 19.29 -3.25 -2.50
C LEU A 831 18.24 -2.65 -3.47
N LEU A 832 17.04 -2.32 -2.97
CA LEU A 832 16.00 -1.61 -3.73
C LEU A 832 16.37 -0.15 -4.03
N GLN A 833 16.93 0.58 -3.06
CA GLN A 833 17.40 1.96 -3.28
C GLN A 833 18.53 1.98 -4.31
N LEU A 834 19.48 1.06 -4.21
CA LEU A 834 20.56 0.92 -5.17
C LEU A 834 20.03 0.56 -6.56
N ALA A 835 19.09 -0.36 -6.66
CA ALA A 835 18.48 -0.74 -7.94
C ALA A 835 17.69 0.41 -8.60
N LEU A 836 17.19 1.36 -7.81
CA LEU A 836 16.50 2.55 -8.31
C LEU A 836 17.45 3.69 -8.71
N THR A 837 18.61 3.83 -8.06
CA THR A 837 19.64 4.82 -8.44
C THR A 837 20.51 4.35 -9.60
N GLU A 838 20.82 3.05 -9.64
CA GLU A 838 21.71 2.41 -10.62
C GLU A 838 20.93 1.56 -11.65
N GLY A 839 19.61 1.76 -11.73
CA GLY A 839 18.70 1.04 -12.64
C GLY A 839 18.86 1.37 -14.13
N ILE A 840 17.97 0.80 -14.94
CA ILE A 840 17.93 0.96 -16.41
C ILE A 840 17.22 2.26 -16.78
N LEU A 841 17.87 3.17 -17.50
CA LEU A 841 17.25 4.38 -18.04
C LEU A 841 16.34 4.06 -19.24
N PRO A 842 15.34 4.90 -19.57
CA PRO A 842 14.43 4.67 -20.70
C PRO A 842 15.14 4.38 -22.04
N ALA A 843 16.11 5.22 -22.41
CA ALA A 843 16.87 5.07 -23.65
C ALA A 843 17.73 3.78 -23.66
N GLU A 844 18.31 3.40 -22.51
CA GLU A 844 19.10 2.18 -22.37
C GLU A 844 18.23 0.94 -22.54
N GLY A 845 17.02 0.95 -21.98
CA GLY A 845 16.08 -0.16 -22.14
C GLY A 845 15.53 -0.30 -23.57
N ALA A 846 15.31 0.81 -24.27
CA ALA A 846 14.97 0.80 -25.70
C ALA A 846 16.11 0.21 -26.57
N GLU A 847 17.35 0.62 -26.30
CA GLU A 847 18.54 0.08 -26.96
C GLU A 847 18.74 -1.41 -26.65
N ALA A 848 18.52 -1.83 -25.40
CA ALA A 848 18.56 -3.24 -25.03
C ALA A 848 17.55 -4.08 -25.82
N LEU A 849 16.34 -3.55 -26.06
CA LEU A 849 15.34 -4.22 -26.92
C LEU A 849 15.83 -4.33 -28.36
N SER A 850 16.43 -3.28 -28.95
CA SER A 850 17.02 -3.35 -30.30
C SER A 850 18.03 -4.48 -30.42
N ARG A 851 18.92 -4.60 -29.42
CA ARG A 851 19.94 -5.66 -29.38
C ARG A 851 19.32 -7.05 -29.28
N ILE A 852 18.26 -7.20 -28.48
CA ILE A 852 17.50 -8.45 -28.38
C ILE A 852 16.84 -8.82 -29.72
N LEU A 853 16.31 -7.84 -30.45
CA LEU A 853 15.65 -8.09 -31.74
C LEU A 853 16.62 -8.32 -32.90
N ALA A 854 17.87 -7.87 -32.79
CA ALA A 854 18.90 -8.03 -33.81
C ALA A 854 19.73 -9.32 -33.69
N ASN A 855 19.88 -9.87 -32.49
CA ASN A 855 20.78 -10.99 -32.21
C ASN A 855 20.05 -12.35 -32.15
N GLY A 856 20.83 -13.44 -32.13
CA GLY A 856 20.34 -14.80 -31.88
C GLY A 856 19.96 -14.99 -30.40
N THR A 857 18.87 -14.37 -29.95
CA THR A 857 18.49 -14.34 -28.55
C THR A 857 17.76 -15.62 -28.10
N PRO A 858 18.10 -16.19 -26.93
CA PRO A 858 17.35 -17.31 -26.35
C PRO A 858 15.90 -16.93 -26.00
N PRO A 859 15.01 -17.92 -25.77
CA PRO A 859 13.60 -17.66 -25.44
C PRO A 859 13.41 -16.95 -24.10
N GLN A 860 14.41 -17.01 -23.21
CA GLN A 860 14.47 -16.21 -21.99
C GLN A 860 15.80 -15.46 -21.96
N ILE A 861 15.73 -14.15 -21.76
CA ILE A 861 16.90 -13.29 -21.55
C ILE A 861 16.64 -12.36 -20.37
N ILE A 862 17.65 -12.20 -19.52
CA ILE A 862 17.61 -11.30 -18.37
C ILE A 862 18.43 -10.06 -18.71
N VAL A 863 17.90 -8.87 -18.42
CA VAL A 863 18.57 -7.59 -18.62
C VAL A 863 18.73 -6.92 -17.26
N SER A 864 19.96 -6.83 -16.76
CA SER A 864 20.30 -6.24 -15.47
C SER A 864 21.42 -5.22 -15.64
N SER A 865 21.21 -4.00 -15.15
CA SER A 865 22.24 -2.96 -15.10
C SER A 865 23.26 -3.21 -13.99
N LEU A 866 22.97 -4.11 -13.05
CA LEU A 866 23.84 -4.57 -11.96
C LEU A 866 24.27 -6.02 -12.20
N ASP A 867 25.36 -6.48 -11.57
CA ASP A 867 25.76 -7.87 -11.67
C ASP A 867 24.70 -8.81 -11.06
N LEU A 868 24.13 -9.67 -11.91
CA LEU A 868 23.02 -10.53 -11.52
C LEU A 868 23.41 -11.56 -10.45
N GLN A 869 24.64 -12.09 -10.50
CA GLN A 869 25.07 -13.11 -9.55
C GLN A 869 25.25 -12.51 -8.15
N ALA A 870 25.89 -11.34 -8.07
CA ALA A 870 26.03 -10.60 -6.82
C ALA A 870 24.67 -10.24 -6.20
N LEU A 871 23.67 -9.84 -7.01
CA LEU A 871 22.30 -9.60 -6.52
C LEU A 871 21.62 -10.86 -5.98
N ILE A 872 21.82 -12.01 -6.62
CA ILE A 872 21.28 -13.29 -6.15
C ILE A 872 21.92 -13.68 -4.81
N ASP A 873 23.24 -13.53 -4.72
CA ASP A 873 24.00 -13.88 -3.53
C ASP A 873 23.58 -13.00 -2.34
N GLU A 874 23.40 -11.69 -2.53
CA GLU A 874 22.98 -10.75 -1.48
C GLU A 874 21.62 -11.13 -0.87
N ILE A 875 20.61 -11.41 -1.69
CA ILE A 875 19.27 -11.81 -1.22
C ILE A 875 19.28 -13.17 -0.52
N GLN A 876 20.17 -14.08 -0.94
CA GLN A 876 20.31 -15.38 -0.30
C GLN A 876 21.01 -15.28 1.06
N HIS A 877 22.01 -14.40 1.22
CA HIS A 877 22.70 -14.18 2.49
C HIS A 877 21.80 -13.49 3.53
N ASP A 878 21.01 -12.49 3.14
CA ASP A 878 20.00 -11.84 4.01
C ASP A 878 18.94 -12.82 4.52
N GLY A 879 18.66 -13.89 3.76
CA GLY A 879 17.74 -14.96 4.17
C GLY A 879 18.34 -15.93 5.18
N ASP A 880 19.66 -16.17 5.14
CA ASP A 880 20.38 -17.10 6.02
C ASP A 880 20.81 -16.45 7.35
N GLU A 881 21.07 -15.14 7.40
CA GLU A 881 21.38 -14.41 8.64
C GLU A 881 20.14 -14.01 9.48
N LYS A 882 18.93 -14.17 8.93
CA LYS A 882 17.67 -13.94 9.67
C LYS A 882 17.42 -14.93 10.81
N ASP A 883 18.20 -16.00 10.90
CA ASP A 883 18.25 -16.89 12.08
C ASP A 883 19.11 -16.31 13.24
N ALA A 884 19.75 -15.14 13.07
CA ALA A 884 20.61 -14.55 14.10
C ALA A 884 20.29 -13.09 14.53
N PHE A 885 19.71 -12.22 13.72
CA PHE A 885 19.35 -10.85 14.15
C PHE A 885 18.13 -10.29 13.42
N ALA A 886 16.99 -10.19 14.12
CA ALA A 886 15.94 -9.24 13.74
C ALA A 886 16.45 -7.84 14.05
N VAL A 887 16.79 -7.05 13.02
CA VAL A 887 17.06 -5.61 13.21
C VAL A 887 15.72 -4.94 13.53
N LYS A 888 15.45 -4.77 14.81
CA LYS A 888 14.34 -3.98 15.31
C LYS A 888 14.69 -2.49 15.21
N VAL A 889 13.70 -1.66 14.96
CA VAL A 889 13.86 -0.21 14.82
C VAL A 889 13.83 0.43 16.22
N SER A 890 14.66 1.44 16.49
CA SER A 890 14.65 2.15 17.78
C SER A 890 13.31 2.86 18.04
N ARG A 891 12.89 2.92 19.31
CA ARG A 891 11.67 3.61 19.79
C ARG A 891 11.49 5.01 19.15
N PRO A 892 10.32 5.31 18.53
CA PRO A 892 10.04 6.64 17.95
C PRO A 892 9.98 7.75 19.02
N GLU A 893 10.14 9.01 18.62
CA GLU A 893 9.99 10.16 19.53
C GLU A 893 8.51 10.32 19.95
N LEU A 894 8.14 9.75 21.10
CA LEU A 894 6.82 9.87 21.73
C LEU A 894 6.83 10.94 22.84
N GLU A 895 5.68 11.51 23.18
CA GLU A 895 5.54 12.45 24.31
C GLU A 895 5.82 11.76 25.67
N SER A 896 5.66 10.44 25.75
CA SER A 896 5.98 9.63 26.94
C SER A 896 7.50 9.49 27.12
N SER A 897 7.98 9.63 28.36
CA SER A 897 9.35 9.24 28.71
C SER A 897 9.48 7.72 28.77
N TYR A 898 10.58 7.17 28.23
CA TYR A 898 10.84 5.73 28.30
C TYR A 898 10.94 5.25 29.76
N GLU A 899 10.17 4.23 30.09
CA GLU A 899 10.23 3.50 31.37
C GLU A 899 10.14 1.99 31.07
N GLY A 900 11.11 1.21 31.54
CA GLY A 900 11.18 -0.22 31.28
C GLY A 900 10.20 -1.05 32.14
N PRO A 901 10.02 -2.36 31.83
CA PRO A 901 9.09 -3.24 32.54
C PRO A 901 9.47 -3.45 34.01
N ARG A 902 8.49 -3.29 34.91
CA ARG A 902 8.67 -3.36 36.37
C ARG A 902 8.35 -4.73 36.96
N ASN A 903 7.52 -5.52 36.28
CA ASN A 903 7.13 -6.86 36.69
C ASN A 903 7.20 -7.86 35.52
N ASP A 904 7.09 -9.16 35.82
CA ASP A 904 7.24 -10.23 34.82
C ASP A 904 6.15 -10.20 33.73
N VAL A 905 4.95 -9.73 34.08
CA VAL A 905 3.83 -9.59 33.13
C VAL A 905 4.12 -8.45 32.16
N GLU A 906 4.53 -7.28 32.65
CA GLU A 906 4.96 -6.14 31.83
C GLU A 906 6.15 -6.53 30.94
N ARG A 907 7.14 -7.25 31.46
CA ARG A 907 8.32 -7.70 30.69
C ARG A 907 7.93 -8.57 29.51
N MET A 908 7.00 -9.48 29.72
CA MET A 908 6.56 -10.38 28.67
C MET A 908 5.60 -9.70 27.69
N LEU A 909 4.75 -8.78 28.15
CA LEU A 909 3.94 -7.93 27.28
C LEU A 909 4.82 -7.02 26.40
N SER A 910 5.86 -6.39 26.97
CA SER A 910 6.87 -5.64 26.20
C SER A 910 7.47 -6.52 25.12
N LYS A 911 7.92 -7.74 25.46
CA LYS A 911 8.47 -8.67 24.46
C LYS A 911 7.45 -9.02 23.37
N PHE A 912 6.19 -9.28 23.73
CA PHE A 912 5.15 -9.54 22.73
C PHE A 912 4.94 -8.35 21.81
N TRP A 913 4.97 -7.12 22.33
CA TRP A 913 4.80 -5.90 21.56
C TRP A 913 6.02 -5.66 20.66
N GLU A 914 7.24 -5.82 21.16
CA GLU A 914 8.47 -5.70 20.38
C GLU A 914 8.52 -6.71 19.23
N ASP A 915 8.18 -7.98 19.50
CA ASP A 915 8.14 -9.05 18.50
C ASP A 915 7.07 -8.80 17.42
N LEU A 916 5.97 -8.13 17.78
CA LEU A 916 4.83 -7.92 16.90
C LEU A 916 4.87 -6.59 16.13
N LEU A 917 5.51 -5.57 16.70
CA LEU A 917 5.63 -4.22 16.14
C LEU A 917 7.01 -3.99 15.48
N GLY A 918 8.02 -4.80 15.79
CA GLY A 918 9.37 -4.66 15.24
C GLY A 918 10.16 -3.47 15.81
N ILE A 919 9.79 -2.98 17.00
CA ILE A 919 10.40 -1.85 17.69
C ILE A 919 11.19 -2.36 18.90
N ASP A 920 12.38 -1.81 19.14
CA ASP A 920 13.20 -2.06 20.33
C ASP A 920 12.96 -1.00 21.42
N GLU A 921 13.10 -1.40 22.69
CA GLU A 921 12.94 -0.54 23.88
C GLU A 921 11.54 0.08 24.00
N ILE A 922 10.47 -0.73 23.89
CA ILE A 922 9.10 -0.23 24.12
C ILE A 922 8.88 0.07 25.61
N GLY A 923 8.53 1.32 25.92
CA GLY A 923 8.24 1.77 27.28
C GLY A 923 6.87 1.31 27.77
N ILE A 924 6.72 1.07 29.07
CA ILE A 924 5.46 0.55 29.64
C ILE A 924 4.26 1.50 29.53
N HIS A 925 4.53 2.78 29.28
CA HIS A 925 3.54 3.85 29.11
C HIS A 925 3.31 4.23 27.64
N ASP A 926 3.94 3.52 26.70
CA ASP A 926 3.75 3.76 25.28
C ASP A 926 2.41 3.20 24.82
N ASP A 927 1.67 4.02 24.07
CA ASP A 927 0.36 3.64 23.55
C ASP A 927 0.52 2.69 22.35
N PHE A 928 -0.18 1.56 22.41
CA PHE A 928 -0.15 0.51 21.39
C PHE A 928 -0.41 1.05 19.98
N PHE A 929 -1.32 2.02 19.83
CA PHE A 929 -1.72 2.58 18.55
C PHE A 929 -0.75 3.67 18.07
N GLU A 930 -0.11 4.42 18.98
CA GLU A 930 0.93 5.39 18.63
C GLU A 930 2.21 4.70 18.14
N LEU A 931 2.47 3.48 18.60
CA LEU A 931 3.54 2.61 18.10
C LEU A 931 3.23 1.93 16.74
N GLY A 932 2.12 2.29 16.08
CA GLY A 932 1.71 1.72 14.80
C GLY A 932 0.89 0.41 14.92
N GLY A 933 0.40 0.08 16.12
CA GLY A 933 -0.48 -1.06 16.34
C GLY A 933 -1.82 -0.89 15.63
N HIS A 934 -2.31 -1.96 15.00
CA HIS A 934 -3.63 -2.00 14.34
C HIS A 934 -4.36 -3.31 14.63
N SER A 935 -5.59 -3.46 14.12
CA SER A 935 -6.50 -4.57 14.46
C SER A 935 -5.91 -5.97 14.25
N LEU A 936 -4.98 -6.14 13.31
CA LEU A 936 -4.34 -7.43 13.04
C LEU A 936 -3.24 -7.74 14.06
N ILE A 937 -2.42 -6.75 14.41
CA ILE A 937 -1.37 -6.87 15.44
C ILE A 937 -2.02 -7.11 16.80
N ALA A 938 -3.14 -6.42 17.07
CA ALA A 938 -3.98 -6.66 18.23
C ALA A 938 -4.45 -8.11 18.32
N VAL A 939 -5.02 -8.68 17.24
CA VAL A 939 -5.47 -10.09 17.23
C VAL A 939 -4.32 -11.05 17.54
N ARG A 940 -3.13 -10.82 16.96
CA ARG A 940 -1.93 -11.63 17.24
C ARG A 940 -1.47 -11.49 18.68
N LEU A 941 -1.48 -10.27 19.22
CA LEU A 941 -1.17 -9.98 20.62
C LEU A 941 -2.11 -10.72 21.56
N PHE A 942 -3.43 -10.64 21.36
CA PHE A 942 -4.41 -11.33 22.18
C PHE A 942 -4.30 -12.85 22.08
N ASN A 943 -3.96 -13.40 20.92
CA ASN A 943 -3.68 -14.84 20.78
C ASN A 943 -2.45 -15.26 21.60
N LYS A 944 -1.36 -14.46 21.58
CA LYS A 944 -0.17 -14.70 22.41
C LYS A 944 -0.52 -14.61 23.91
N VAL A 945 -1.30 -13.61 24.32
CA VAL A 945 -1.78 -13.42 25.71
C VAL A 945 -2.67 -14.59 26.16
N LYS A 946 -3.63 -15.02 25.33
CA LYS A 946 -4.50 -16.17 25.61
C LYS A 946 -3.71 -17.47 25.73
N LYS A 947 -2.74 -17.70 24.85
CA LYS A 947 -1.86 -18.89 24.88
C LYS A 947 -1.02 -18.92 26.15
N GLN A 948 -0.52 -17.77 26.57
CA GLN A 948 0.41 -17.67 27.69
C GLN A 948 -0.28 -17.64 29.06
N TYR A 949 -1.39 -16.91 29.18
CA TYR A 949 -2.06 -16.65 30.47
C TYR A 949 -3.44 -17.30 30.59
N GLY A 950 -3.97 -17.90 29.51
CA GLY A 950 -5.30 -18.53 29.51
C GLY A 950 -6.46 -17.53 29.57
N VAL A 951 -6.20 -16.23 29.42
CA VAL A 951 -7.21 -15.17 29.50
C VAL A 951 -7.74 -14.84 28.11
N ASP A 952 -9.07 -14.89 27.95
CA ASP A 952 -9.76 -14.52 26.71
C ASP A 952 -10.31 -13.08 26.83
N LEU A 953 -9.67 -12.15 26.13
CA LEU A 953 -9.97 -10.71 26.19
C LEU A 953 -10.61 -10.25 24.87
N SER A 954 -11.55 -9.32 24.97
CA SER A 954 -12.14 -8.70 23.78
C SER A 954 -11.13 -7.78 23.08
N LEU A 955 -11.21 -7.62 21.77
CA LEU A 955 -10.34 -6.67 21.06
C LEU A 955 -10.54 -5.21 21.51
N ALA A 956 -11.73 -4.86 22.01
CA ALA A 956 -12.02 -3.54 22.57
C ALA A 956 -11.20 -3.23 23.83
N THR A 957 -10.61 -4.25 24.46
CA THR A 957 -9.77 -4.11 25.66
C THR A 957 -8.56 -3.20 25.42
N LEU A 958 -8.02 -3.14 24.19
CA LEU A 958 -6.92 -2.21 23.87
C LEU A 958 -7.34 -0.73 23.93
N PHE A 959 -8.63 -0.39 23.82
CA PHE A 959 -9.09 0.98 24.03
C PHE A 959 -9.25 1.32 25.52
N GLU A 960 -9.54 0.32 26.36
CA GLU A 960 -9.67 0.48 27.81
C GLU A 960 -8.29 0.49 28.51
N ALA A 961 -7.32 -0.22 27.93
CA ALA A 961 -5.97 -0.38 28.43
C ALA A 961 -4.95 -0.30 27.28
N PRO A 962 -4.71 0.89 26.69
CA PRO A 962 -3.87 1.04 25.51
C PRO A 962 -2.36 0.95 25.75
N THR A 963 -1.90 0.91 27.01
CA THR A 963 -0.47 0.83 27.37
C THR A 963 -0.14 -0.49 28.06
N ILE A 964 1.13 -0.92 28.02
CA ILE A 964 1.58 -2.16 28.68
C ILE A 964 1.27 -2.16 30.19
N ALA A 965 1.48 -1.04 30.88
CA ALA A 965 1.17 -0.91 32.30
C ALA A 965 -0.33 -1.11 32.59
N GLN A 966 -1.20 -0.44 31.84
CA GLN A 966 -2.66 -0.58 32.00
C GLN A 966 -3.13 -1.99 31.61
N PHE A 967 -2.51 -2.59 30.61
CA PHE A 967 -2.84 -3.94 30.13
C PHE A 967 -2.41 -5.01 31.16
N ALA A 968 -1.26 -4.82 31.81
CA ALA A 968 -0.79 -5.67 32.90
C ALA A 968 -1.70 -5.56 34.15
N GLU A 969 -2.11 -4.35 34.54
CA GLU A 969 -3.08 -4.15 35.63
C GLU A 969 -4.41 -4.87 35.34
N LEU A 970 -4.90 -4.78 34.11
CA LEU A 970 -6.13 -5.45 33.70
C LEU A 970 -5.99 -6.98 33.78
N LEU A 971 -4.86 -7.55 33.33
CA LEU A 971 -4.59 -8.98 33.49
C LEU A 971 -4.55 -9.40 34.96
N GLY A 972 -4.05 -8.53 35.85
CA GLY A 972 -4.10 -8.70 37.30
C GLY A 972 -5.52 -8.91 37.83
N GLU A 973 -6.49 -8.17 37.30
CA GLU A 973 -7.91 -8.32 37.67
C GLU A 973 -8.56 -9.60 37.14
N TYR A 974 -8.01 -10.19 36.06
CA TYR A 974 -8.39 -11.51 35.56
C TYR A 974 -7.70 -12.67 36.28
N GLY A 975 -6.99 -12.40 37.38
CA GLY A 975 -6.37 -13.40 38.23
C GLY A 975 -4.94 -13.80 37.85
N VAL A 976 -4.27 -13.01 37.01
CA VAL A 976 -2.84 -13.18 36.71
C VAL A 976 -2.00 -12.55 37.84
N GLU A 977 -1.14 -13.32 38.51
CA GLU A 977 -0.31 -12.79 39.60
C GLU A 977 0.75 -11.80 39.08
N LEU A 978 0.72 -10.55 39.55
CA LEU A 978 1.75 -9.54 39.29
C LEU A 978 2.88 -9.68 40.32
N LYS A 979 4.02 -10.25 39.91
CA LYS A 979 5.23 -10.40 40.73
C LYS A 979 6.33 -9.47 40.23
N ASP A 980 7.00 -8.79 41.15
CA ASP A 980 8.21 -8.02 40.84
C ASP A 980 9.40 -8.94 40.51
N SER A 981 10.52 -8.32 40.11
CA SER A 981 11.77 -9.04 39.76
C SER A 981 12.40 -9.85 40.91
N GLU A 982 11.91 -9.72 42.14
CA GLU A 982 12.37 -10.47 43.31
C GLU A 982 11.33 -11.52 43.78
N GLY A 983 10.22 -11.68 43.05
CA GLY A 983 9.18 -12.68 43.32
C GLY A 983 8.16 -12.25 44.39
N THR A 984 8.15 -10.99 44.79
CA THR A 984 7.19 -10.41 45.73
C THR A 984 5.92 -9.93 45.02
N ALA A 985 4.76 -10.11 45.67
CA ALA A 985 3.48 -9.66 45.13
C ALA A 985 3.41 -8.13 45.16
N VAL A 986 3.19 -7.51 44.00
CA VAL A 986 3.08 -6.06 43.87
C VAL A 986 1.68 -5.61 44.33
N ALA A 987 1.61 -4.71 45.31
CA ALA A 987 0.33 -4.14 45.73
C ALA A 987 -0.23 -3.19 44.65
N PRO A 988 -1.56 -3.17 44.41
CA PRO A 988 -2.17 -2.26 43.43
C PRO A 988 -1.85 -0.79 43.77
N THR A 989 -1.45 -0.02 42.77
CA THR A 989 -1.11 1.42 42.88
C THR A 989 -2.36 2.26 43.16
N ASP A 990 -2.27 3.15 44.16
CA ASP A 990 -3.31 4.11 44.58
C ASP A 990 -3.56 5.16 43.48
N THR A 991 -4.45 4.86 42.52
CA THR A 991 -5.03 5.85 41.59
C THR A 991 -6.48 6.14 42.00
N PRO A 992 -6.92 7.41 42.14
CA PRO A 992 -8.25 7.72 42.69
C PRO A 992 -9.40 7.27 41.75
N PRO A 993 -10.50 6.72 42.28
CA PRO A 993 -11.63 6.27 41.48
C PRO A 993 -12.62 7.41 41.26
N ALA A 994 -12.53 8.10 40.12
CA ALA A 994 -13.59 9.00 39.66
C ALA A 994 -14.27 8.40 38.42
N GLU A 995 -15.59 8.23 38.53
CA GLU A 995 -16.58 7.77 37.53
C GLU A 995 -16.54 6.27 37.14
N ARG A 996 -17.05 5.42 38.05
CA ARG A 996 -17.21 3.97 37.81
C ARG A 996 -18.66 3.54 37.98
N THR A 997 -19.40 3.36 36.87
CA THR A 997 -20.83 2.97 36.87
C THR A 997 -21.15 1.57 36.32
N ARG A 998 -20.18 0.70 36.00
CA ARG A 998 -20.44 -0.75 35.73
C ARG A 998 -19.33 -1.65 36.27
N ARG A 999 -19.64 -2.90 36.65
CA ARG A 999 -18.63 -3.88 37.12
C ARG A 999 -17.72 -4.27 35.94
N ARG A 1000 -16.40 -4.09 36.08
CA ARG A 1000 -15.41 -4.58 35.10
C ARG A 1000 -15.64 -6.08 34.84
N GLY A 1001 -15.86 -6.45 33.58
CA GLY A 1001 -16.12 -7.84 33.13
C GLY A 1001 -17.52 -8.14 32.59
N GLU A 1002 -18.49 -7.22 32.69
CA GLU A 1002 -19.81 -7.37 32.05
C GLU A 1002 -19.77 -6.89 30.58
N TRP A 1003 -20.20 -7.76 29.65
CA TRP A 1003 -20.26 -7.44 28.22
C TRP A 1003 -21.24 -6.28 27.94
N SER A 1004 -20.78 -5.29 27.19
CA SER A 1004 -21.56 -4.13 26.74
C SER A 1004 -21.48 -4.01 25.22
N ALA A 1005 -22.61 -3.73 24.56
CA ALA A 1005 -22.59 -3.36 23.15
C ALA A 1005 -21.92 -1.99 22.94
N LEU A 1006 -22.00 -1.09 23.92
CA LEU A 1006 -21.44 0.25 23.85
C LEU A 1006 -19.98 0.26 24.32
N VAL A 1007 -19.07 0.64 23.44
CA VAL A 1007 -17.62 0.70 23.66
C VAL A 1007 -17.13 2.15 23.57
N PRO A 1008 -16.48 2.69 24.61
CA PRO A 1008 -15.88 4.02 24.55
C PRO A 1008 -14.64 3.98 23.65
N VAL A 1009 -14.67 4.68 22.52
CA VAL A 1009 -13.49 4.82 21.63
C VAL A 1009 -12.78 6.13 21.94
N GLN A 1010 -13.55 7.22 22.02
CA GLN A 1010 -13.08 8.53 22.45
C GLN A 1010 -14.13 9.14 23.39
N PRO A 1011 -14.14 8.79 24.69
CA PRO A 1011 -15.26 9.14 25.57
C PRO A 1011 -15.28 10.61 26.01
N LYS A 1012 -14.17 11.35 25.84
CA LYS A 1012 -14.00 12.75 26.25
C LYS A 1012 -14.48 13.72 25.17
N GLY A 1013 -14.82 14.93 25.58
CA GLY A 1013 -15.27 16.03 24.70
C GLY A 1013 -16.60 16.65 25.14
N HIS A 1014 -16.92 17.83 24.61
CA HIS A 1014 -18.10 18.60 25.01
C HIS A 1014 -19.25 18.53 23.99
N LYS A 1015 -19.01 18.02 22.77
CA LYS A 1015 -20.06 17.85 21.75
C LYS A 1015 -21.04 16.71 22.10
N PRO A 1016 -22.25 16.68 21.51
CA PRO A 1016 -23.16 15.55 21.65
C PRO A 1016 -22.49 14.23 21.22
N PRO A 1017 -22.57 13.15 22.01
CA PRO A 1017 -21.90 11.89 21.68
C PRO A 1017 -22.37 11.29 20.35
N PHE A 1018 -21.43 10.79 19.55
CA PHE A 1018 -21.71 10.09 18.30
C PHE A 1018 -21.63 8.57 18.51
N PHE A 1019 -22.71 7.87 18.18
CA PHE A 1019 -22.84 6.42 18.38
C PHE A 1019 -22.80 5.68 17.05
N CYS A 1020 -21.76 4.90 16.78
CA CYS A 1020 -21.57 4.26 15.48
C CYS A 1020 -21.72 2.73 15.53
N VAL A 1021 -22.63 2.18 14.73
CA VAL A 1021 -22.92 0.74 14.68
C VAL A 1021 -21.94 0.00 13.78
N HIS A 1022 -21.36 -1.08 14.33
CA HIS A 1022 -20.43 -1.98 13.65
C HIS A 1022 -20.90 -2.46 12.26
N GLY A 1023 -19.94 -2.81 11.39
CA GLY A 1023 -20.20 -3.47 10.09
C GLY A 1023 -20.50 -4.97 10.20
N GLY A 1024 -20.53 -5.70 9.09
CA GLY A 1024 -20.91 -7.12 9.04
C GLY A 1024 -20.08 -8.07 9.93
N PHE A 1025 -18.90 -7.63 10.38
CA PHE A 1025 -17.96 -8.40 11.21
C PHE A 1025 -18.02 -8.12 12.72
N GLY A 1026 -18.89 -7.20 13.15
CA GLY A 1026 -19.22 -7.07 14.58
C GLY A 1026 -18.29 -6.23 15.45
N ASN A 1027 -17.06 -5.90 15.03
CA ASN A 1027 -16.11 -5.13 15.84
C ASN A 1027 -16.17 -3.60 15.58
N VAL A 1028 -15.61 -2.83 16.51
CA VAL A 1028 -15.64 -1.35 16.53
C VAL A 1028 -14.26 -0.70 16.32
N LEU A 1029 -13.19 -1.50 16.12
CA LEU A 1029 -11.83 -1.00 15.92
C LEU A 1029 -11.70 -0.12 14.67
N ILE A 1030 -12.50 -0.41 13.65
CA ILE A 1030 -12.60 0.38 12.41
C ILE A 1030 -12.97 1.85 12.65
N PHE A 1031 -13.55 2.17 13.80
CA PHE A 1031 -13.95 3.54 14.13
C PHE A 1031 -12.86 4.34 14.83
N TYR A 1032 -11.68 3.78 15.11
CA TYR A 1032 -10.60 4.51 15.79
C TYR A 1032 -10.16 5.74 15.02
N ASP A 1033 -9.77 5.55 13.75
CA ASP A 1033 -9.32 6.66 12.91
C ASP A 1033 -10.44 7.68 12.69
N LEU A 1034 -11.68 7.21 12.50
CA LEU A 1034 -12.86 8.07 12.40
C LEU A 1034 -13.05 8.93 13.65
N ALA A 1035 -12.96 8.35 14.85
CA ALA A 1035 -13.09 9.08 16.10
C ALA A 1035 -11.99 10.15 16.24
N ARG A 1036 -10.74 9.80 15.91
CA ARG A 1036 -9.60 10.72 15.93
C ARG A 1036 -9.78 11.88 14.92
N TYR A 1037 -10.23 11.59 13.70
CA TYR A 1037 -10.48 12.62 12.68
C TYR A 1037 -11.64 13.56 13.02
N LEU A 1038 -12.57 13.14 13.88
CA LEU A 1038 -13.64 14.01 14.38
C LEU A 1038 -13.17 15.00 15.47
N GLY A 1039 -11.91 14.88 15.90
CA GLY A 1039 -11.26 15.74 16.89
C GLY A 1039 -11.59 15.35 18.32
N GLN A 1040 -10.69 15.67 19.25
CA GLN A 1040 -10.79 15.24 20.67
C GLN A 1040 -12.00 15.81 21.44
N ASP A 1041 -12.67 16.83 20.90
CA ASP A 1041 -13.86 17.43 21.50
C ASP A 1041 -15.19 16.72 21.11
N GLN A 1042 -15.12 15.70 20.23
CA GLN A 1042 -16.26 14.89 19.82
C GLN A 1042 -16.27 13.56 20.57
N PRO A 1043 -17.14 13.36 21.59
CA PRO A 1043 -17.29 12.04 22.20
C PRO A 1043 -17.76 11.03 21.17
N PHE A 1044 -17.08 9.88 21.09
CA PHE A 1044 -17.33 8.83 20.11
C PHE A 1044 -17.43 7.46 20.79
N TYR A 1045 -18.52 6.76 20.50
CA TYR A 1045 -18.81 5.44 21.04
C TYR A 1045 -19.13 4.47 19.89
N GLY A 1046 -18.45 3.33 19.89
CA GLY A 1046 -18.75 2.22 18.98
C GLY A 1046 -19.83 1.31 19.58
N LEU A 1047 -20.77 0.86 18.76
CA LEU A 1047 -21.72 -0.20 19.11
C LEU A 1047 -21.24 -1.50 18.48
N GLN A 1048 -20.69 -2.41 19.31
CA GLN A 1048 -20.18 -3.73 18.92
C GLN A 1048 -21.26 -4.81 18.94
N ALA A 1049 -21.07 -5.87 18.15
CA ALA A 1049 -22.05 -6.94 18.04
C ALA A 1049 -22.10 -7.85 19.25
N GLN A 1050 -23.32 -8.24 19.64
CA GLN A 1050 -23.54 -9.31 20.62
C GLN A 1050 -22.99 -10.64 20.11
N GLY A 1051 -22.20 -11.30 20.95
CA GLY A 1051 -21.58 -12.60 20.66
C GLY A 1051 -20.19 -12.53 20.02
N VAL A 1052 -19.62 -11.34 19.82
CA VAL A 1052 -18.20 -11.17 19.39
C VAL A 1052 -17.23 -11.64 20.47
N ASP A 1053 -17.65 -11.64 21.73
CA ASP A 1053 -16.90 -12.17 22.87
C ASP A 1053 -16.92 -13.72 22.96
N GLY A 1054 -17.63 -14.39 22.04
CA GLY A 1054 -17.79 -15.85 22.03
C GLY A 1054 -18.64 -16.41 23.19
N ARG A 1055 -19.13 -15.58 24.11
CA ARG A 1055 -19.90 -15.99 25.30
C ARG A 1055 -21.40 -15.87 25.08
N GLN A 1056 -21.85 -14.88 24.30
CA GLN A 1056 -23.27 -14.63 24.04
C GLN A 1056 -23.72 -15.07 22.64
N ARG A 1057 -25.01 -15.37 22.48
CA ARG A 1057 -25.57 -15.74 21.18
C ARG A 1057 -25.74 -14.50 20.29
N ALA A 1058 -25.24 -14.55 19.07
CA ALA A 1058 -25.40 -13.49 18.09
C ALA A 1058 -26.87 -13.23 17.70
N LEU A 1059 -27.22 -11.94 17.61
CA LEU A 1059 -28.54 -11.47 17.14
C LEU A 1059 -28.69 -11.73 15.63
N ARG A 1060 -29.89 -12.13 15.18
CA ARG A 1060 -30.11 -12.68 13.82
C ARG A 1060 -30.92 -11.79 12.88
N THR A 1061 -31.44 -10.68 13.36
CA THR A 1061 -32.25 -9.75 12.55
C THR A 1061 -31.85 -8.32 12.88
N ILE A 1062 -31.94 -7.44 11.87
CA ILE A 1062 -31.68 -5.99 12.03
C ILE A 1062 -32.60 -5.41 13.12
N ALA A 1063 -33.87 -5.83 13.14
CA ALA A 1063 -34.83 -5.39 14.15
C ALA A 1063 -34.39 -5.75 15.58
N ASN A 1064 -33.86 -6.96 15.79
CA ASN A 1064 -33.41 -7.37 17.12
C ASN A 1064 -32.12 -6.63 17.53
N MET A 1065 -31.19 -6.43 16.58
CA MET A 1065 -29.98 -5.64 16.81
C MET A 1065 -30.32 -4.20 17.19
N ALA A 1066 -31.15 -3.54 16.39
CA ALA A 1066 -31.58 -2.17 16.64
C ALA A 1066 -32.30 -2.03 17.99
N GLN A 1067 -33.13 -3.01 18.36
CA GLN A 1067 -33.81 -3.00 19.65
C GLN A 1067 -32.85 -3.10 20.84
N VAL A 1068 -31.86 -3.99 20.78
CA VAL A 1068 -30.84 -4.14 21.84
C VAL A 1068 -29.95 -2.90 21.90
N TYR A 1069 -29.51 -2.37 20.75
CA TYR A 1069 -28.64 -1.20 20.72
C TYR A 1069 -29.35 0.08 21.17
N VAL A 1070 -30.64 0.24 20.85
CA VAL A 1070 -31.45 1.35 21.39
C VAL A 1070 -31.63 1.22 22.91
N GLN A 1071 -31.76 0.00 23.45
CA GLN A 1071 -31.84 -0.19 24.90
C GLN A 1071 -30.54 0.22 25.59
N GLU A 1072 -29.38 -0.22 25.10
CA GLU A 1072 -28.07 0.19 25.64
C GLU A 1072 -27.83 1.70 25.49
N LEU A 1073 -28.15 2.24 24.30
CA LEU A 1073 -28.04 3.66 24.01
C LEU A 1073 -28.88 4.50 24.98
N ARG A 1074 -30.11 4.08 25.28
CA ARG A 1074 -31.00 4.76 26.23
C ARG A 1074 -30.58 4.60 27.68
N ALA A 1075 -29.92 3.50 28.03
CA ALA A 1075 -29.34 3.33 29.35
C ALA A 1075 -28.16 4.30 29.59
N PHE A 1076 -27.40 4.60 28.53
CA PHE A 1076 -26.30 5.56 28.57
C PHE A 1076 -26.78 7.03 28.45
N GLN A 1077 -27.64 7.31 27.46
CA GLN A 1077 -28.21 8.63 27.20
C GLN A 1077 -29.75 8.52 27.15
N PRO A 1078 -30.48 8.85 28.24
CA PRO A 1078 -31.93 8.62 28.34
C PRO A 1078 -32.80 9.46 27.39
N GLN A 1079 -32.30 10.60 26.90
CA GLN A 1079 -33.03 11.52 26.01
C GLN A 1079 -32.15 12.01 24.86
N GLY A 1080 -32.76 12.25 23.69
CA GLY A 1080 -32.10 12.85 22.52
C GLY A 1080 -31.70 14.33 22.72
N PRO A 1081 -31.02 14.95 21.72
CA PRO A 1081 -30.84 14.47 20.36
C PRO A 1081 -29.82 13.32 20.25
N TYR A 1082 -30.20 12.25 19.54
CA TYR A 1082 -29.29 11.14 19.22
C TYR A 1082 -28.58 11.37 17.89
N TYR A 1083 -27.25 11.20 17.90
CA TYR A 1083 -26.39 11.25 16.72
C TYR A 1083 -25.89 9.83 16.47
N ILE A 1084 -26.46 9.17 15.47
CA ILE A 1084 -26.18 7.76 15.22
C ILE A 1084 -25.63 7.54 13.80
N GLY A 1085 -24.63 6.69 13.69
CA GLY A 1085 -24.00 6.32 12.43
C GLY A 1085 -23.94 4.81 12.27
N GLY A 1086 -23.70 4.32 11.06
CA GLY A 1086 -23.43 2.91 10.86
C GLY A 1086 -22.74 2.63 9.54
N PHE A 1087 -21.86 1.62 9.56
CA PHE A 1087 -21.04 1.24 8.42
C PHE A 1087 -21.52 -0.06 7.77
N SER A 1088 -21.61 -0.09 6.44
CA SER A 1088 -22.09 -1.24 5.68
C SER A 1088 -23.47 -1.72 6.18
N MET A 1089 -23.61 -2.98 6.61
CA MET A 1089 -24.81 -3.49 7.28
C MET A 1089 -25.22 -2.64 8.50
N GLY A 1090 -24.25 -2.11 9.25
CA GLY A 1090 -24.47 -1.26 10.42
C GLY A 1090 -25.28 -0.01 10.11
N GLY A 1091 -25.19 0.53 8.88
CA GLY A 1091 -26.03 1.65 8.47
C GLY A 1091 -27.51 1.29 8.39
N ALA A 1092 -27.85 0.09 7.93
CA ALA A 1092 -29.23 -0.40 7.95
C ALA A 1092 -29.76 -0.57 9.39
N VAL A 1093 -28.89 -0.97 10.32
CA VAL A 1093 -29.21 -1.05 11.76
C VAL A 1093 -29.38 0.34 12.36
N ALA A 1094 -28.47 1.28 12.09
CA ALA A 1094 -28.57 2.67 12.53
C ALA A 1094 -29.85 3.36 12.01
N PHE A 1095 -30.25 3.06 10.77
CA PHE A 1095 -31.51 3.54 10.21
C PHE A 1095 -32.73 2.97 10.95
N GLU A 1096 -32.75 1.66 11.25
CA GLU A 1096 -33.82 1.06 12.05
C GLU A 1096 -33.83 1.60 13.50
N MET A 1097 -32.66 1.84 14.10
CA MET A 1097 -32.53 2.48 15.42
C MET A 1097 -33.14 3.88 15.41
N ALA A 1098 -32.87 4.69 14.37
CA ALA A 1098 -33.49 5.99 14.20
C ALA A 1098 -35.02 5.90 14.16
N GLN A 1099 -35.55 4.91 13.43
CA GLN A 1099 -37.00 4.70 13.34
C GLN A 1099 -37.62 4.30 14.68
N ILE A 1100 -36.95 3.44 15.45
CA ILE A 1100 -37.38 3.06 16.80
C ILE A 1100 -37.39 4.29 17.71
N LEU A 1101 -36.30 5.06 17.73
CA LEU A 1101 -36.15 6.27 18.55
C LEU A 1101 -37.22 7.31 18.21
N GLN A 1102 -37.43 7.61 16.93
CA GLN A 1102 -38.46 8.55 16.47
C GLN A 1102 -39.87 8.09 16.81
N ARG A 1103 -40.18 6.79 16.62
CA ARG A 1103 -41.48 6.22 16.99
C ARG A 1103 -41.74 6.34 18.48
N ASP A 1104 -40.69 6.18 19.28
CA ASP A 1104 -40.75 6.25 20.74
C ASP A 1104 -40.67 7.72 21.26
N GLY A 1105 -40.78 8.71 20.36
CA GLY A 1105 -40.89 10.13 20.69
C GLY A 1105 -39.56 10.82 21.02
N GLN A 1106 -38.43 10.21 20.68
CA GLN A 1106 -37.10 10.79 20.88
C GLN A 1106 -36.64 11.63 19.69
N ASP A 1107 -35.82 12.65 19.98
CA ASP A 1107 -35.17 13.45 18.94
C ASP A 1107 -33.93 12.74 18.38
N VAL A 1108 -33.81 12.68 17.05
CA VAL A 1108 -32.67 12.08 16.33
C VAL A 1108 -32.09 13.17 15.45
N GLY A 1109 -31.01 13.79 15.95
CA GLY A 1109 -30.39 14.95 15.32
C GLY A 1109 -29.58 14.62 14.07
N LEU A 1110 -29.04 13.39 13.99
CA LEU A 1110 -28.22 12.96 12.85
C LEU A 1110 -28.27 11.44 12.65
N VAL A 1111 -28.43 11.01 11.40
CA VAL A 1111 -28.26 9.62 10.97
C VAL A 1111 -27.25 9.57 9.82
N VAL A 1112 -26.12 8.88 10.02
CA VAL A 1112 -25.06 8.74 9.01
C VAL A 1112 -24.97 7.31 8.51
N LEU A 1113 -24.96 7.12 7.20
CA LEU A 1113 -24.92 5.81 6.54
C LEU A 1113 -23.64 5.69 5.71
N PHE A 1114 -22.65 4.96 6.20
CA PHE A 1114 -21.39 4.73 5.49
C PHE A 1114 -21.48 3.45 4.67
N ASP A 1115 -21.16 3.49 3.38
CA ASP A 1115 -21.17 2.36 2.43
C ASP A 1115 -22.38 1.40 2.59
N THR A 1116 -23.56 1.97 2.83
CA THR A 1116 -24.76 1.20 3.13
C THR A 1116 -25.50 0.85 1.85
N TYR A 1117 -25.75 -0.43 1.62
CA TYR A 1117 -26.48 -0.89 0.42
C TYR A 1117 -27.86 -0.25 0.30
N ASN A 1118 -28.27 0.07 -0.93
CA ASN A 1118 -29.59 0.65 -1.20
C ASN A 1118 -30.67 -0.46 -1.22
N PRO A 1119 -31.59 -0.51 -0.23
CA PRO A 1119 -32.61 -1.56 -0.17
C PRO A 1119 -33.59 -1.54 -1.34
N TRP A 1120 -33.64 -0.45 -2.11
CA TRP A 1120 -34.55 -0.26 -3.25
C TRP A 1120 -34.01 -0.79 -4.58
N ARG A 1121 -32.70 -1.07 -4.71
CA ARG A 1121 -32.06 -1.52 -5.98
C ARG A 1121 -32.11 -3.04 -6.21
N ILE A 1122 -32.50 -3.83 -5.21
CA ILE A 1122 -32.62 -5.30 -5.32
C ILE A 1122 -33.86 -5.72 -6.16
N ALA A 1123 -34.68 -4.76 -6.62
CA ALA A 1123 -35.99 -4.99 -7.22
C ALA A 1123 -36.13 -4.67 -8.73
N ALA A 1124 -35.06 -4.64 -9.55
CA ALA A 1124 -35.18 -4.45 -11.00
C ALA A 1124 -35.33 -5.78 -11.77
N PRO A 1125 -36.39 -6.00 -12.58
CA PRO A 1125 -36.51 -7.20 -13.41
C PRO A 1125 -35.59 -7.13 -14.64
N ALA A 1126 -34.91 -8.25 -14.95
CA ALA A 1126 -34.08 -8.41 -16.14
C ALA A 1126 -34.88 -8.11 -17.43
N GLN A 1127 -34.25 -7.39 -18.37
CA GLN A 1127 -34.88 -6.94 -19.62
C GLN A 1127 -35.34 -8.12 -20.52
N PRO A 1128 -36.39 -7.94 -21.37
CA PRO A 1128 -36.99 -9.00 -22.19
C PRO A 1128 -36.07 -9.61 -23.26
N THR A 1129 -34.93 -8.99 -23.56
CA THR A 1129 -33.98 -9.40 -24.60
C THR A 1129 -33.26 -10.71 -24.28
N GLU A 1130 -33.04 -11.04 -22.99
CA GLU A 1130 -32.31 -12.25 -22.59
C GLU A 1130 -33.01 -13.57 -22.95
N LEU A 1131 -34.34 -13.58 -23.15
CA LEU A 1131 -35.08 -14.83 -23.32
C LEU A 1131 -34.88 -15.45 -24.71
N LYS A 1132 -34.73 -14.63 -25.75
CA LYS A 1132 -34.50 -15.08 -27.12
C LYS A 1132 -33.10 -15.68 -27.27
N ASP A 1133 -32.09 -15.05 -26.67
CA ASP A 1133 -30.70 -15.52 -26.73
C ASP A 1133 -30.49 -16.81 -25.92
N LYS A 1134 -31.13 -16.91 -24.74
CA LYS A 1134 -31.10 -18.13 -23.93
C LYS A 1134 -31.82 -19.30 -24.62
N MET A 1135 -32.89 -19.04 -25.38
CA MET A 1135 -33.56 -20.08 -26.17
C MET A 1135 -32.72 -20.57 -27.36
N GLY A 1136 -31.94 -19.68 -27.98
CA GLY A 1136 -30.94 -20.05 -29.00
C GLY A 1136 -29.87 -20.98 -28.44
N GLN A 1137 -29.26 -20.61 -27.30
CA GLN A 1137 -28.24 -21.42 -26.63
C GLN A 1137 -28.75 -22.81 -26.20
N HIS A 1138 -30.00 -22.90 -25.72
CA HIS A 1138 -30.63 -24.19 -25.37
C HIS A 1138 -30.87 -25.08 -26.60
N ARG A 1139 -31.24 -24.48 -27.75
CA ARG A 1139 -31.46 -25.20 -29.01
C ARG A 1139 -30.15 -25.82 -29.52
N ASP A 1140 -29.07 -25.05 -29.46
CA ASP A 1140 -27.76 -25.47 -29.95
C ASP A 1140 -27.10 -26.50 -29.01
N GLN A 1141 -27.35 -26.39 -27.69
CA GLN A 1141 -26.99 -27.44 -26.71
C GLN A 1141 -27.78 -28.74 -26.88
N LEU A 1142 -29.06 -28.68 -27.21
CA LEU A 1142 -29.85 -29.89 -27.48
C LEU A 1142 -29.35 -30.58 -28.76
N ALA A 1143 -28.96 -29.81 -29.78
CA ALA A 1143 -28.45 -30.35 -31.04
C ALA A 1143 -27.16 -31.18 -30.86
N SER A 1144 -26.30 -30.82 -29.89
CA SER A 1144 -25.00 -31.49 -29.63
C SER A 1144 -25.05 -32.69 -28.67
N MET A 1145 -26.22 -33.01 -28.07
CA MET A 1145 -26.35 -34.08 -27.07
C MET A 1145 -26.98 -35.37 -27.61
N GLY A 1146 -26.53 -36.53 -27.12
CA GLY A 1146 -27.13 -37.85 -27.38
C GLY A 1146 -28.51 -38.05 -26.73
N LEU A 1147 -29.29 -39.03 -27.21
CA LEU A 1147 -30.73 -39.19 -26.90
C LEU A 1147 -31.03 -39.31 -25.38
N GLY A 1148 -30.19 -40.02 -24.62
CA GLY A 1148 -30.34 -40.16 -23.16
C GLY A 1148 -30.06 -38.88 -22.38
N ALA A 1149 -29.05 -38.11 -22.80
CA ALA A 1149 -28.69 -36.83 -22.21
C ALA A 1149 -29.74 -35.74 -22.50
N ARG A 1150 -30.39 -35.77 -23.69
CA ARG A 1150 -31.50 -34.86 -24.04
C ARG A 1150 -32.69 -35.02 -23.09
N LEU A 1151 -33.05 -36.25 -22.72
CA LEU A 1151 -34.19 -36.52 -21.83
C LEU A 1151 -33.91 -36.05 -20.40
N GLN A 1152 -32.70 -36.30 -19.86
CA GLN A 1152 -32.31 -35.76 -18.55
C GLN A 1152 -32.21 -34.24 -18.54
N TYR A 1153 -31.67 -33.65 -19.60
CA TYR A 1153 -31.56 -32.19 -19.74
C TYR A 1153 -32.93 -31.52 -19.79
N LEU A 1154 -33.87 -32.05 -20.60
CA LEU A 1154 -35.22 -31.53 -20.69
C LEU A 1154 -35.99 -31.68 -19.37
N SER A 1155 -35.81 -32.80 -18.66
CA SER A 1155 -36.41 -33.01 -17.34
C SER A 1155 -35.92 -31.98 -16.31
N LYS A 1156 -34.58 -31.81 -16.20
CA LYS A 1156 -33.96 -30.84 -15.30
C LYS A 1156 -34.32 -29.39 -15.66
N TRP A 1157 -34.30 -29.07 -16.95
CA TRP A 1157 -34.70 -27.77 -17.47
C TRP A 1157 -36.17 -27.45 -17.19
N SER A 1158 -37.07 -28.43 -17.30
CA SER A 1158 -38.49 -28.25 -17.01
C SER A 1158 -38.72 -27.94 -15.52
N VAL A 1159 -38.04 -28.66 -14.63
CA VAL A 1159 -38.10 -28.45 -13.18
C VAL A 1159 -37.53 -27.08 -12.81
N ASP A 1160 -36.37 -26.71 -13.39
CA ASP A 1160 -35.73 -25.42 -13.13
C ASP A 1160 -36.52 -24.26 -13.72
N LYS A 1161 -37.14 -24.43 -14.89
CA LYS A 1161 -38.05 -23.45 -15.49
C LYS A 1161 -39.30 -23.28 -14.65
N PHE A 1162 -39.89 -24.37 -14.14
CA PHE A 1162 -41.05 -24.29 -13.25
C PHE A 1162 -40.71 -23.57 -11.93
N LYS A 1163 -39.56 -23.90 -11.30
CA LYS A 1163 -39.06 -23.20 -10.10
C LYS A 1163 -38.82 -21.71 -10.36
N ARG A 1164 -38.18 -21.36 -11.48
CA ARG A 1164 -37.90 -19.96 -11.87
C ARG A 1164 -39.17 -19.20 -12.20
N THR A 1165 -40.12 -19.79 -12.93
CA THR A 1165 -41.39 -19.14 -13.28
C THR A 1165 -42.26 -18.94 -12.05
N ARG A 1166 -42.31 -19.92 -11.13
CA ARG A 1166 -42.99 -19.78 -9.84
C ARG A 1166 -42.35 -18.69 -8.97
N LYS A 1167 -41.02 -18.59 -8.98
CA LYS A 1167 -40.27 -17.52 -8.30
C LYS A 1167 -40.59 -16.14 -8.91
N LYS A 1168 -40.51 -16.00 -10.24
CA LYS A 1168 -40.83 -14.74 -10.95
C LYS A 1168 -42.27 -14.28 -10.73
N LEU A 1169 -43.25 -15.20 -10.76
CA LEU A 1169 -44.66 -14.88 -10.49
C LEU A 1169 -44.88 -14.43 -9.04
N ARG A 1170 -44.17 -15.05 -8.08
CA ARG A 1170 -44.21 -14.67 -6.66
C ARG A 1170 -43.54 -13.32 -6.41
N ASP A 1171 -42.41 -13.04 -7.07
CA ASP A 1171 -41.68 -11.78 -6.92
C ASP A 1171 -42.44 -10.61 -7.59
N ALA A 1172 -43.06 -10.84 -8.74
CA ALA A 1172 -43.91 -9.85 -9.42
C ALA A 1172 -45.17 -9.49 -8.62
N SER A 1173 -45.79 -10.49 -7.98
CA SER A 1173 -46.93 -10.26 -7.09
C SER A 1173 -46.53 -9.54 -5.81
N LEU A 1174 -45.36 -9.84 -5.22
CA LEU A 1174 -44.83 -9.08 -4.08
C LEU A 1174 -44.54 -7.62 -4.44
N ASN A 1175 -43.90 -7.37 -5.59
CA ASN A 1175 -43.61 -6.03 -6.07
C ASN A 1175 -44.89 -5.20 -6.28
N THR A 1176 -45.93 -5.82 -6.84
CA THR A 1176 -47.22 -5.15 -7.04
C THR A 1176 -47.86 -4.77 -5.70
N VAL A 1177 -47.81 -5.67 -4.71
CA VAL A 1177 -48.33 -5.41 -3.36
C VAL A 1177 -47.53 -4.28 -2.66
N CYS A 1178 -46.20 -4.33 -2.69
CA CYS A 1178 -45.36 -3.27 -2.11
C CYS A 1178 -45.60 -1.91 -2.78
N HIS A 1179 -45.71 -1.87 -4.12
CA HIS A 1179 -46.02 -0.63 -4.84
C HIS A 1179 -47.38 -0.05 -4.44
N LEU A 1180 -48.39 -0.89 -4.19
CA LEU A 1180 -49.71 -0.43 -3.75
C LEU A 1180 -49.69 0.14 -2.32
N TYR A 1181 -48.89 -0.41 -1.41
CA TYR A 1181 -48.69 0.15 -0.06
C TYR A 1181 -47.96 1.50 -0.10
N ILE A 1182 -46.90 1.61 -0.90
CA ILE A 1182 -46.12 2.84 -1.06
C ILE A 1182 -46.99 3.94 -1.70
N LYS A 1183 -47.72 3.63 -2.78
CA LYS A 1183 -48.58 4.60 -3.47
C LYS A 1183 -49.77 5.04 -2.61
N SER A 1184 -50.13 4.26 -1.59
CA SER A 1184 -51.18 4.62 -0.62
C SER A 1184 -50.64 5.29 0.65
N GLY A 1185 -49.33 5.58 0.74
CA GLY A 1185 -48.71 6.19 1.92
C GLY A 1185 -48.75 5.28 3.16
N ARG A 1186 -48.99 3.98 2.98
CA ARG A 1186 -49.12 3.01 4.07
C ARG A 1186 -47.81 2.26 4.29
N VAL A 1187 -47.51 2.02 5.56
CA VAL A 1187 -46.36 1.25 6.01
C VAL A 1187 -46.45 -0.20 5.50
N VAL A 1188 -45.44 -0.64 4.74
CA VAL A 1188 -45.40 -2.00 4.17
C VAL A 1188 -45.34 -3.03 5.31
N PRO A 1189 -46.22 -4.05 5.36
CA PRO A 1189 -46.21 -5.06 6.43
C PRO A 1189 -44.91 -5.87 6.48
N GLN A 1190 -44.44 -6.20 7.69
CA GLN A 1190 -43.14 -6.84 7.96
C GLN A 1190 -42.87 -8.11 7.13
N ARG A 1191 -43.89 -8.95 6.93
CA ARG A 1191 -43.78 -10.18 6.11
C ARG A 1191 -43.43 -9.95 4.63
N PHE A 1192 -43.58 -8.72 4.14
CA PHE A 1192 -43.25 -8.33 2.76
C PHE A 1192 -41.93 -7.55 2.67
N ARG A 1193 -41.31 -7.22 3.81
CA ARG A 1193 -40.00 -6.57 3.89
C ARG A 1193 -38.83 -7.55 3.88
N ASP A 1194 -39.11 -8.82 4.15
CA ASP A 1194 -38.07 -9.77 4.54
C ASP A 1194 -38.08 -11.08 3.72
N PRO A 1195 -37.95 -11.06 2.37
CA PRO A 1195 -38.05 -12.30 1.61
C PRO A 1195 -36.68 -12.99 1.36
N TYR A 1196 -35.56 -12.27 1.47
CA TYR A 1196 -34.25 -12.79 1.03
C TYR A 1196 -33.07 -12.07 1.69
N MET A 1197 -32.70 -12.46 2.92
CA MET A 1197 -31.35 -12.15 3.42
C MET A 1197 -30.70 -13.27 4.25
N TRP A 1198 -31.42 -14.29 4.72
CA TRP A 1198 -30.86 -15.23 5.70
C TRP A 1198 -30.49 -16.63 5.17
N GLN A 1199 -30.95 -17.06 3.98
CA GLN A 1199 -30.53 -18.36 3.42
C GLN A 1199 -29.12 -18.36 2.82
N ALA A 1200 -28.61 -17.20 2.40
CA ALA A 1200 -27.22 -17.05 1.95
C ALA A 1200 -26.24 -16.84 3.12
N THR A 1201 -26.73 -16.30 4.24
CA THR A 1201 -25.88 -15.81 5.34
C THR A 1201 -25.84 -16.76 6.55
N LEU A 1202 -26.77 -17.73 6.67
CA LEU A 1202 -26.63 -18.80 7.68
C LEU A 1202 -25.50 -19.78 7.38
N GLN A 1203 -25.10 -19.95 6.12
CA GLN A 1203 -23.85 -20.63 5.79
C GLN A 1203 -22.62 -19.81 6.21
N ALA A 1204 -22.74 -18.49 6.43
CA ALA A 1204 -21.65 -17.68 6.97
C ALA A 1204 -21.66 -17.63 8.51
N ALA A 1205 -22.85 -17.55 9.13
CA ALA A 1205 -22.96 -17.37 10.58
C ALA A 1205 -22.75 -18.65 11.42
N PHE A 1206 -22.85 -19.85 10.84
CA PHE A 1206 -22.39 -21.08 11.52
C PHE A 1206 -20.88 -21.32 11.37
N PHE A 1207 -20.22 -20.58 10.47
CA PHE A 1207 -18.77 -20.65 10.24
C PHE A 1207 -17.99 -19.55 10.98
N ALA A 1208 -18.65 -18.59 11.63
CA ALA A 1208 -18.00 -17.42 12.22
C ALA A 1208 -17.54 -17.58 13.70
N THR A 1209 -17.40 -18.81 14.22
CA THR A 1209 -16.47 -19.11 15.31
C THR A 1209 -15.12 -19.63 14.81
N SER A 1210 -14.92 -19.66 13.48
CA SER A 1210 -13.64 -19.94 12.86
C SER A 1210 -13.62 -19.35 11.44
N ARG A 1211 -13.05 -18.13 11.33
CA ARG A 1211 -12.44 -17.48 10.14
C ARG A 1211 -13.08 -16.19 9.64
N ASN A 1212 -12.16 -15.23 9.55
CA ASN A 1212 -12.00 -14.10 8.63
C ASN A 1212 -13.16 -13.14 8.37
N THR A 1213 -12.98 -12.01 9.07
CA THR A 1213 -13.34 -10.65 8.70
C THR A 1213 -12.54 -10.14 7.50
N GLN A 1214 -13.12 -10.11 6.30
CA GLN A 1214 -12.70 -9.19 5.23
C GLN A 1214 -13.84 -8.94 4.23
N ALA A 1215 -14.34 -7.70 4.24
CA ALA A 1215 -15.15 -7.00 3.24
C ALA A 1215 -15.91 -5.86 3.94
N VAL A 1216 -15.21 -4.75 4.21
CA VAL A 1216 -15.51 -3.39 3.73
C VAL A 1216 -14.45 -2.50 4.39
N LEU A 1217 -13.57 -1.93 3.56
CA LEU A 1217 -13.07 -0.56 3.62
C LEU A 1217 -12.87 -0.12 2.17
#